data_AF-A0AA36HKS0-F1
#
_entry.id   AF-A0AA36HKS0-F1
#
_cell.length_a   1.000
_cell.length_b   1.000
_cell.length_c   1.000
_cell.angle_alpha   90.00
_cell.angle_beta   90.00
_cell.angle_gamma   90.00
#
_symmetry.space_group_name_H-M   'P 1'
#
loop_
_entity.id
_entity.type
_entity.pdbx_description
1 polymer ?
#
loop_
_entity_poly.entity_id
_entity_poly.type
_entity_poly.pdbx_seq_one_letter_code
_entity_poly.pdbx_strand_id
1 'polypeptide(L)'
;MMMTEIGGASWSDGAATAPVEVIQRFTRFLECSPISRRTPLGLFLRPHVPLLVFLFLAVLHLCLDRRRARHLVVNSVGNFAFAYFAMLLYYDLAAFRCFLHPNGLSTLLALPDVLCSGDQYATIVAFGFILVCLPISFAALCFWLLLAELPKRLLAGDMRFIRSCNFLVANFRPGSELYIALYLARMVLMSLTSFIPFISAKILFMNIWLLGSLVVTAIAKPWRYAICNQLDLLIVAGMLMQLDIGSALLRTLDTNIVVAACMTVASLMSLATLGFGSWGIIQFALLHWRKRFRCIICHHHLATGSYALMLKMELEKQGCKALLDHEPADLAQLVHHVSHNTEALVILGSRELFTLKSCIAEMAVAQVHEVRTVLLAFPSYSDSWESLNADFWEVPEELVAFRIGLHEIMQTHRWLKGLERFQVAPEFATSAAQQVLSFMLPSCELELEQAPQDGADCVILADLSNLEAAATACILRGMLSPLLLERTCEEVIVLEVDTMPPCVMYALVVCSDGCFESLRYASWLLQLRALNGAQVSILAIIAESGFQFPSLSFQQDMMKIPQLQGVDLRSYSKIIQALFGELWFFVTFTPQCSTRKELQLRAAQVRNLLEAARPLAERLAAAEAQKVEELKELKVTDEWCEPVQPINNDLKRMVEIYQMYFCPMREERF
;
A
#
# COMPACT_ATOMS: atom_id res chain seq x y z
N MET A 1 -38.06 -10.54 -30.62
CA MET A 1 -37.22 -10.46 -31.83
C MET A 1 -37.09 -9.00 -32.27
N MET A 2 -36.57 -8.16 -31.37
CA MET A 2 -36.19 -6.76 -31.58
C MET A 2 -35.49 -6.33 -30.29
N MET A 3 -34.26 -6.83 -30.05
CA MET A 3 -33.31 -6.37 -29.01
C MET A 3 -32.00 -7.17 -29.10
N THR A 4 -31.37 -7.16 -30.27
CA THR A 4 -30.01 -7.69 -30.47
C THR A 4 -29.36 -6.89 -31.61
N GLU A 5 -28.96 -5.65 -31.34
CA GLU A 5 -27.96 -4.90 -32.13
C GLU A 5 -27.71 -3.52 -31.49
N ILE A 6 -26.98 -3.48 -30.37
CA ILE A 6 -26.19 -2.29 -29.97
C ILE A 6 -24.94 -2.80 -29.25
N GLY A 7 -23.95 -3.24 -30.04
CA GLY A 7 -22.59 -3.48 -29.60
C GLY A 7 -21.66 -2.74 -30.55
N GLY A 8 -21.06 -1.63 -30.11
CA GLY A 8 -20.06 -0.90 -30.91
C GLY A 8 -20.08 0.63 -30.87
N ALA A 9 -20.60 1.28 -29.83
CA ALA A 9 -20.43 2.73 -29.65
C ALA A 9 -19.47 2.99 -28.49
N SER A 10 -18.41 3.76 -28.76
CA SER A 10 -17.46 4.22 -27.75
C SER A 10 -18.20 5.03 -26.68
N TRP A 11 -18.00 4.64 -25.43
CA TRP A 11 -18.50 5.38 -24.27
C TRP A 11 -17.64 6.63 -24.09
N SER A 12 -17.96 7.71 -24.81
CA SER A 12 -17.40 9.03 -24.58
C SER A 12 -18.43 9.93 -23.88
N ASP A 13 -18.04 10.42 -22.70
CA ASP A 13 -18.49 11.59 -21.91
C ASP A 13 -19.98 11.84 -21.61
N GLY A 14 -20.94 11.08 -22.17
CA GLY A 14 -22.38 11.34 -21.99
C GLY A 14 -23.07 10.64 -20.81
N ALA A 15 -22.49 9.58 -20.23
CA ALA A 15 -23.21 8.71 -19.29
C ALA A 15 -23.26 9.24 -17.84
N ALA A 16 -22.38 10.17 -17.45
CA ALA A 16 -22.29 10.65 -16.07
C ALA A 16 -23.37 11.69 -15.68
N THR A 17 -24.02 12.34 -16.65
CA THR A 17 -24.99 13.42 -16.40
C THR A 17 -26.45 12.95 -16.33
N ALA A 18 -26.76 11.78 -16.91
CA ALA A 18 -28.12 11.22 -16.94
C ALA A 18 -28.81 11.07 -15.56
N PRO A 19 -28.16 10.57 -14.48
CA PRO A 19 -28.85 10.42 -13.20
C PRO A 19 -29.18 11.76 -12.52
N VAL A 20 -28.33 12.78 -12.69
CA VAL A 20 -28.56 14.12 -12.11
C VAL A 20 -29.76 14.79 -12.76
N GLU A 21 -29.91 14.67 -14.07
CA GLU A 21 -31.03 15.26 -14.80
C GLU A 21 -32.37 14.59 -14.46
N VAL A 22 -32.38 13.27 -14.29
CA VAL A 22 -33.59 12.51 -13.88
C VAL A 22 -34.03 12.93 -12.48
N ILE A 23 -33.09 13.05 -11.52
CA ILE A 23 -33.40 13.53 -10.17
C ILE A 23 -33.96 14.95 -10.24
N GLN A 24 -33.32 15.86 -10.98
CA GLN A 24 -33.78 17.24 -11.11
C GLN A 24 -35.19 17.33 -11.71
N ARG A 25 -35.48 16.60 -12.80
CA ARG A 25 -36.80 16.56 -13.44
C ARG A 25 -37.86 16.00 -12.49
N PHE A 26 -37.55 14.96 -11.71
CA PHE A 26 -38.47 14.39 -10.74
C PHE A 26 -38.75 15.34 -9.56
N THR A 27 -37.72 16.01 -9.02
CA THR A 27 -37.93 17.06 -8.00
C THR A 27 -38.78 18.21 -8.51
N ARG A 28 -38.53 18.72 -9.73
CA ARG A 28 -39.37 19.78 -10.33
C ARG A 28 -40.81 19.32 -10.55
N PHE A 29 -41.02 18.07 -10.96
CA PHE A 29 -42.34 17.49 -11.11
C PHE A 29 -43.12 17.48 -9.78
N LEU A 30 -42.46 17.11 -8.68
CA LEU A 30 -43.07 17.11 -7.35
C LEU A 30 -43.31 18.52 -6.77
N GLU A 31 -42.48 19.49 -7.12
CA GLU A 31 -42.67 20.90 -6.74
C GLU A 31 -43.80 21.60 -7.52
N CYS A 32 -44.03 21.18 -8.77
CA CYS A 32 -45.08 21.70 -9.63
C CYS A 32 -46.43 20.98 -9.47
N SER A 33 -46.47 19.82 -8.80
CA SER A 33 -47.72 19.09 -8.60
C SER A 33 -48.70 19.87 -7.69
N PRO A 34 -49.92 20.19 -8.15
CA PRO A 34 -50.91 20.92 -7.34
C PRO A 34 -51.35 20.16 -6.09
N ILE A 35 -51.13 18.84 -6.05
CA ILE A 35 -51.39 17.97 -4.88
C ILE A 35 -50.40 18.26 -3.74
N SER A 36 -49.14 18.55 -4.10
CA SER A 36 -48.05 18.86 -3.16
C SER A 36 -48.29 20.21 -2.44
N ARG A 37 -48.91 21.19 -3.13
CA ARG A 37 -49.15 22.52 -2.57
C ARG A 37 -50.37 22.64 -1.66
N ARG A 38 -51.33 21.71 -1.75
CA ARG A 38 -52.63 21.85 -1.07
C ARG A 38 -52.84 20.94 0.12
N THR A 39 -52.02 19.91 0.30
CA THR A 39 -52.19 18.96 1.42
C THR A 39 -51.08 19.13 2.44
N PRO A 40 -51.40 19.18 3.75
CA PRO A 40 -50.39 19.28 4.82
C PRO A 40 -49.40 18.11 4.77
N LEU A 41 -49.85 16.94 4.28
CA LEU A 41 -49.03 15.75 4.07
C LEU A 41 -47.90 15.98 3.04
N GLY A 42 -48.19 16.70 1.94
CA GLY A 42 -47.21 16.98 0.89
C GLY A 42 -46.01 17.79 1.39
N LEU A 43 -46.25 18.70 2.34
CA LEU A 43 -45.19 19.52 2.95
C LEU A 43 -44.22 18.66 3.77
N PHE A 44 -44.71 17.67 4.51
CA PHE A 44 -43.89 16.76 5.32
C PHE A 44 -43.17 15.69 4.49
N LEU A 45 -43.73 15.28 3.35
CA LEU A 45 -43.10 14.29 2.46
C LEU A 45 -41.96 14.88 1.62
N ARG A 46 -41.96 16.20 1.36
CA ARG A 46 -40.99 16.85 0.47
C ARG A 46 -39.51 16.61 0.86
N PRO A 47 -39.10 16.71 2.14
CA PRO A 47 -37.72 16.42 2.55
C PRO A 47 -37.30 14.96 2.32
N HIS A 48 -38.25 14.02 2.25
CA HIS A 48 -38.00 12.59 2.06
C HIS A 48 -37.87 12.17 0.60
N VAL A 49 -38.34 13.00 -0.34
CA VAL A 49 -38.30 12.70 -1.78
C VAL A 49 -36.91 12.27 -2.26
N PRO A 50 -35.81 12.99 -1.94
CA PRO A 50 -34.48 12.58 -2.37
C PRO A 50 -34.10 11.20 -1.85
N LEU A 51 -34.42 10.90 -0.58
CA LEU A 51 -34.17 9.59 0.03
C LEU A 51 -34.98 8.49 -0.64
N LEU A 52 -36.27 8.71 -0.87
CA LEU A 52 -37.14 7.72 -1.51
C LEU A 52 -36.70 7.41 -2.94
N VAL A 53 -36.32 8.44 -3.72
CA VAL A 53 -35.77 8.26 -5.07
C VAL A 53 -34.46 7.48 -5.02
N PHE A 54 -33.56 7.84 -4.10
CA PHE A 54 -32.29 7.15 -3.95
C PHE A 54 -32.47 5.68 -3.55
N LEU A 55 -33.34 5.40 -2.58
CA LEU A 55 -33.68 4.03 -2.16
C LEU A 55 -34.32 3.24 -3.31
N PHE A 56 -35.21 3.86 -4.09
CA PHE A 56 -35.79 3.22 -5.26
C PHE A 56 -34.72 2.84 -6.30
N LEU A 57 -33.80 3.74 -6.62
CA LEU A 57 -32.68 3.47 -7.53
C LEU A 57 -31.75 2.38 -6.98
N ALA A 58 -31.48 2.38 -5.68
CA ALA A 58 -30.68 1.35 -5.02
C ALA A 58 -31.35 -0.04 -5.09
N VAL A 59 -32.66 -0.12 -4.84
CA VAL A 59 -33.44 -1.36 -4.96
C VAL A 59 -33.48 -1.83 -6.41
N LEU A 60 -33.72 -0.93 -7.37
CA LEU A 60 -33.69 -1.24 -8.79
C LEU A 60 -32.32 -1.80 -9.19
N HIS A 61 -31.23 -1.17 -8.74
CA HIS A 61 -29.88 -1.64 -9.02
C HIS A 61 -29.62 -3.04 -8.42
N LEU A 62 -30.08 -3.31 -7.20
CA LEU A 62 -29.99 -4.65 -6.57
C LEU A 62 -30.83 -5.70 -7.30
N CYS A 63 -31.98 -5.31 -7.85
CA CYS A 63 -32.82 -6.20 -8.66
C CYS A 63 -32.15 -6.55 -10.00
N LEU A 64 -31.45 -5.59 -10.61
CA LEU A 64 -30.78 -5.75 -11.91
C LEU A 64 -29.40 -6.43 -11.80
N ASP A 65 -28.62 -6.16 -10.75
CA ASP A 65 -27.28 -6.74 -10.56
C ASP A 65 -27.19 -7.59 -9.28
N ARG A 66 -27.50 -8.88 -9.42
CA ARG A 66 -27.80 -9.77 -8.28
C ARG A 66 -26.59 -10.24 -7.46
N ARG A 67 -25.34 -10.14 -7.94
CA ARG A 67 -24.19 -10.83 -7.29
C ARG A 67 -22.95 -9.99 -7.00
N ARG A 68 -22.57 -8.98 -7.80
CA ARG A 68 -21.26 -8.30 -7.60
C ARG A 68 -21.35 -6.94 -6.88
N ALA A 69 -22.48 -6.23 -6.93
CA ALA A 69 -22.57 -4.86 -6.41
C ALA A 69 -23.15 -4.68 -5.00
N ARG A 70 -23.52 -5.74 -4.27
CA ARG A 70 -24.30 -5.60 -3.01
C ARG A 70 -23.63 -4.70 -1.97
N HIS A 71 -22.34 -4.89 -1.71
CA HIS A 71 -21.60 -4.10 -0.72
C HIS A 71 -21.48 -2.62 -1.14
N LEU A 72 -21.34 -2.34 -2.44
CA LEU A 72 -21.32 -0.97 -2.98
C LEU A 72 -22.67 -0.27 -2.80
N VAL A 73 -23.78 -0.99 -3.03
CA VAL A 73 -25.12 -0.44 -2.82
C VAL A 73 -25.37 -0.18 -1.34
N VAL A 74 -25.05 -1.13 -0.45
CA VAL A 74 -25.19 -0.93 1.00
C VAL A 74 -24.36 0.27 1.46
N ASN A 75 -23.12 0.40 1.00
CA ASN A 75 -22.28 1.56 1.33
C ASN A 75 -22.87 2.88 0.81
N SER A 76 -23.39 2.90 -0.42
CA SER A 76 -23.99 4.10 -1.00
C SER A 76 -25.28 4.50 -0.25
N VAL A 77 -26.14 3.54 0.08
CA VAL A 77 -27.36 3.76 0.87
C VAL A 77 -27.04 4.22 2.29
N GLY A 78 -26.08 3.57 2.94
CA GLY A 78 -25.64 3.95 4.28
C GLY A 78 -25.05 5.36 4.32
N ASN A 79 -24.20 5.71 3.35
CA ASN A 79 -23.63 7.07 3.23
C ASN A 79 -24.73 8.12 3.01
N PHE A 80 -25.70 7.83 2.13
CA PHE A 80 -26.80 8.74 1.87
C PHE A 80 -27.68 8.91 3.12
N ALA A 81 -28.08 7.82 3.77
CA ALA A 81 -28.85 7.87 5.01
C ALA A 81 -28.11 8.64 6.12
N PHE A 82 -26.81 8.43 6.27
CA PHE A 82 -25.97 9.15 7.22
C PHE A 82 -25.88 10.66 6.93
N ALA A 83 -25.74 11.04 5.66
CA ALA A 83 -25.67 12.45 5.24
C ALA A 83 -26.97 13.22 5.48
N TYR A 84 -28.12 12.57 5.24
CA TYR A 84 -29.44 13.20 5.40
C TYR A 84 -30.05 13.03 6.80
N PHE A 85 -29.44 12.22 7.66
CA PHE A 85 -29.96 11.84 8.97
C PHE A 85 -30.47 13.03 9.81
N ALA A 86 -29.63 14.04 10.03
CA ALA A 86 -29.96 15.19 10.88
C ALA A 86 -31.09 16.04 10.27
N MET A 87 -31.09 16.19 8.95
CA MET A 87 -32.12 16.93 8.22
C MET A 87 -33.48 16.24 8.37
N LEU A 88 -33.55 14.95 8.06
CA LEU A 88 -34.80 14.18 8.15
C LEU A 88 -35.37 14.21 9.56
N LEU A 89 -34.53 13.93 10.57
CA LEU A 89 -34.96 13.97 11.96
C LEU A 89 -35.50 15.34 12.37
N TYR A 90 -34.87 16.44 11.95
CA TYR A 90 -35.35 17.79 12.25
C TYR A 90 -36.72 18.10 11.63
N TYR A 91 -36.93 17.73 10.35
CA TYR A 91 -38.19 17.96 9.66
C TYR A 91 -39.32 17.06 10.21
N ASP A 92 -39.01 15.81 10.54
CA ASP A 92 -40.00 14.87 11.06
C ASP A 92 -40.47 15.28 12.46
N LEU A 93 -39.55 15.78 13.29
CA LEU A 93 -39.90 16.31 14.62
C LEU A 93 -40.70 17.61 14.56
N ALA A 94 -40.75 18.30 13.42
CA ALA A 94 -41.57 19.52 13.27
C ALA A 94 -43.08 19.23 13.37
N ALA A 95 -43.51 18.00 13.09
CA ALA A 95 -44.91 17.57 13.21
C ALA A 95 -45.45 17.60 14.66
N PHE A 96 -44.56 17.62 15.65
CA PHE A 96 -44.91 17.59 17.07
C PHE A 96 -44.78 18.96 17.76
N ARG A 97 -44.41 20.01 17.01
CA ARG A 97 -44.15 21.35 17.57
C ARG A 97 -45.37 22.22 17.47
N CYS A 98 -46.03 22.47 18.60
CA CYS A 98 -47.13 23.41 18.70
C CYS A 98 -46.66 24.78 19.22
N PHE A 99 -47.26 25.85 18.70
CA PHE A 99 -47.09 27.22 19.17
C PHE A 99 -48.37 27.69 19.85
N LEU A 100 -48.27 28.10 21.11
CA LEU A 100 -49.39 28.65 21.87
C LEU A 100 -49.55 30.14 21.55
N HIS A 101 -50.71 30.51 21.02
CA HIS A 101 -51.08 31.89 20.71
C HIS A 101 -51.60 32.63 21.95
N PRO A 102 -51.57 33.98 21.95
CA PRO A 102 -52.13 34.78 23.04
C PRO A 102 -53.62 34.55 23.31
N ASN A 103 -54.38 34.04 22.33
CA ASN A 103 -55.79 33.69 22.47
C ASN A 103 -56.02 32.33 23.17
N GLY A 104 -54.96 31.64 23.59
CA GLY A 104 -55.02 30.33 24.23
C GLY A 104 -55.11 29.14 23.27
N LEU A 105 -55.22 29.38 21.95
CA LEU A 105 -55.20 28.32 20.95
C LEU A 105 -53.76 27.93 20.63
N SER A 106 -53.54 26.64 20.36
CA SER A 106 -52.23 26.15 19.89
C SER A 106 -52.32 25.71 18.44
N THR A 107 -51.41 26.18 17.59
CA THR A 107 -51.31 25.77 16.18
C THR A 107 -50.00 25.06 15.91
N LEU A 108 -49.95 24.22 14.88
CA LEU A 108 -48.72 23.56 14.46
C LEU A 108 -47.73 24.61 13.93
N LEU A 109 -46.48 24.57 14.40
CA LEU A 109 -45.46 25.58 14.04
C LEU A 109 -45.16 25.61 12.53
N ALA A 110 -45.17 24.45 11.88
CA ALA A 110 -44.95 24.33 10.44
C ALA A 110 -46.18 24.71 9.59
N LEU A 111 -47.38 24.65 10.17
CA LEU A 111 -48.67 24.89 9.51
C LEU A 111 -49.59 25.66 10.47
N PRO A 112 -49.49 27.00 10.50
CA PRO A 112 -50.28 27.83 11.41
C PRO A 112 -51.80 27.65 11.28
N ASP A 113 -52.29 27.18 10.14
CA ASP A 113 -53.70 26.92 9.88
C ASP A 113 -54.24 25.67 10.60
N VAL A 114 -53.35 24.79 11.09
CA VAL A 114 -53.73 23.54 11.75
C VAL A 114 -53.70 23.71 13.26
N LEU A 115 -54.87 23.59 13.90
CA LEU A 115 -55.01 23.60 15.36
C LEU A 115 -54.52 22.28 15.97
N CYS A 116 -53.69 22.36 17.01
CA CYS A 116 -53.14 21.19 17.71
C CYS A 116 -54.17 20.36 18.49
N SER A 117 -55.41 20.83 18.60
CA SER A 117 -56.53 20.09 19.21
C SER A 117 -57.46 19.42 18.19
N GLY A 118 -57.20 19.55 16.87
CA GLY A 118 -58.09 19.03 15.82
C GLY A 118 -57.67 17.67 15.25
N ASP A 119 -58.61 17.00 14.58
CA ASP A 119 -58.39 15.69 13.93
C ASP A 119 -57.29 15.73 12.85
N GLN A 120 -57.13 16.87 12.19
CA GLN A 120 -56.08 17.08 11.20
C GLN A 120 -54.69 17.02 11.85
N TYR A 121 -54.53 17.56 13.05
CA TYR A 121 -53.27 17.46 13.80
C TYR A 121 -52.98 16.01 14.20
N ALA A 122 -53.97 15.28 14.70
CA ALA A 122 -53.80 13.86 15.05
C ALA A 122 -53.29 13.03 13.86
N THR A 123 -53.81 13.31 12.65
CA THR A 123 -53.35 12.67 11.41
C THR A 123 -51.89 13.03 11.11
N ILE A 124 -51.52 14.31 11.18
CA ILE A 124 -50.14 14.78 10.92
C ILE A 124 -49.16 14.18 11.94
N VAL A 125 -49.54 14.12 13.21
CA VAL A 125 -48.73 13.51 14.29
C VAL A 125 -48.53 12.02 14.04
N ALA A 126 -49.57 11.29 13.64
CA ALA A 126 -49.47 9.87 13.32
C ALA A 126 -48.47 9.62 12.16
N PHE A 127 -48.53 10.43 11.10
CA PHE A 127 -47.56 10.36 10.01
C PHE A 127 -46.15 10.78 10.44
N GLY A 128 -46.03 11.87 11.19
CA GLY A 128 -44.76 12.34 11.74
C GLY A 128 -44.08 11.27 12.61
N PHE A 129 -44.86 10.53 13.40
CA PHE A 129 -44.35 9.41 14.21
C PHE A 129 -43.78 8.29 13.34
N ILE A 130 -44.51 7.88 12.30
CA ILE A 130 -44.03 6.85 11.35
C ILE A 130 -42.74 7.33 10.67
N LEU A 131 -42.67 8.59 10.26
CA LEU A 131 -41.50 9.15 9.61
C LEU A 131 -40.30 9.24 10.56
N VAL A 132 -40.47 9.72 11.80
CA VAL A 132 -39.41 9.78 12.84
C VAL A 132 -38.83 8.39 13.17
N CYS A 133 -39.64 7.33 13.10
CA CYS A 133 -39.15 5.96 13.34
C CYS A 133 -38.06 5.55 12.33
N LEU A 134 -38.05 6.10 11.11
CA LEU A 134 -37.06 5.78 10.09
C LEU A 134 -35.64 6.23 10.47
N PRO A 135 -35.34 7.52 10.76
CA PRO A 135 -34.03 7.92 11.22
C PRO A 135 -33.70 7.29 12.57
N ILE A 136 -34.64 7.18 13.52
CA ILE A 136 -34.35 6.58 14.83
C ILE A 136 -33.92 5.11 14.69
N SER A 137 -34.59 4.32 13.86
CA SER A 137 -34.20 2.92 13.59
C SER A 137 -32.85 2.82 12.90
N PHE A 138 -32.54 3.73 11.97
CA PHE A 138 -31.21 3.82 11.35
C PHE A 138 -30.12 4.14 12.38
N ALA A 139 -30.36 5.10 13.28
CA ALA A 139 -29.42 5.42 14.35
C ALA A 139 -29.21 4.22 15.29
N ALA A 140 -30.30 3.56 15.72
CA ALA A 140 -30.23 2.37 16.56
C ALA A 140 -29.44 1.23 15.89
N LEU A 141 -29.66 1.02 14.59
CA LEU A 141 -28.87 0.07 13.80
C LEU A 141 -27.38 0.45 13.78
N CYS A 142 -27.04 1.71 13.57
CA CYS A 142 -25.65 2.18 13.59
C CYS A 142 -25.02 1.99 14.98
N PHE A 143 -25.71 2.32 16.06
CA PHE A 143 -25.22 2.08 17.43
C PHE A 143 -24.99 0.59 17.68
N TRP A 144 -25.93 -0.27 17.29
CA TRP A 144 -25.77 -1.72 17.44
C TRP A 144 -24.59 -2.25 16.62
N LEU A 145 -24.46 -1.84 15.34
CA LEU A 145 -23.34 -2.21 14.49
C LEU A 145 -22.00 -1.78 15.09
N LEU A 146 -21.89 -0.54 15.57
CA LEU A 146 -20.65 0.01 16.12
C LEU A 146 -20.26 -0.58 17.48
N LEU A 147 -21.22 -0.71 18.40
CA LEU A 147 -20.95 -1.09 19.79
C LEU A 147 -20.94 -2.60 20.00
N ALA A 148 -21.76 -3.35 19.26
CA ALA A 148 -21.93 -4.79 19.49
C ALA A 148 -21.26 -5.65 18.42
N GLU A 149 -21.45 -5.34 17.14
CA GLU A 149 -21.06 -6.26 16.05
C GLU A 149 -19.65 -5.99 15.50
N LEU A 150 -19.27 -4.71 15.32
CA LEU A 150 -17.99 -4.32 14.74
C LEU A 150 -16.78 -4.85 15.52
N PRO A 151 -16.70 -4.75 16.87
CA PRO A 151 -15.57 -5.27 17.62
C PRO A 151 -15.44 -6.80 17.47
N LYS A 152 -16.57 -7.52 17.49
CA LYS A 152 -16.60 -8.99 17.35
C LYS A 152 -16.11 -9.43 15.98
N ARG A 153 -16.57 -8.77 14.91
CA ARG A 153 -16.24 -9.09 13.52
C ARG A 153 -14.82 -8.69 13.15
N LEU A 154 -14.31 -7.60 13.74
CA LEU A 154 -12.93 -7.16 13.55
C LEU A 154 -11.95 -8.17 14.16
N LEU A 155 -12.24 -8.65 15.38
CA LEU A 155 -11.45 -9.71 16.03
C LEU A 155 -11.50 -11.04 15.26
N ALA A 156 -12.62 -11.32 14.58
CA ALA A 156 -12.78 -12.50 13.73
C ALA A 156 -12.16 -12.34 12.31
N GLY A 157 -11.64 -11.17 11.94
CA GLY A 157 -11.07 -10.92 10.62
C GLY A 157 -12.09 -10.93 9.47
N ASP A 158 -13.38 -10.68 9.73
CA ASP A 158 -14.44 -10.72 8.70
C ASP A 158 -14.39 -9.47 7.79
N MET A 159 -13.50 -9.52 6.79
CA MET A 159 -13.28 -8.43 5.85
C MET A 159 -14.52 -8.10 4.99
N ARG A 160 -15.45 -9.04 4.79
CA ARG A 160 -16.69 -8.79 4.02
C ARG A 160 -17.64 -7.89 4.81
N PHE A 161 -17.77 -8.14 6.10
CA PHE A 161 -18.55 -7.28 7.00
C PHE A 161 -17.95 -5.88 7.09
N ILE A 162 -16.63 -5.77 7.30
CA ILE A 162 -15.93 -4.48 7.38
C ILE A 162 -16.13 -3.67 6.09
N ARG A 163 -16.02 -4.31 4.92
CA ARG A 163 -16.29 -3.66 3.62
C ARG A 163 -17.74 -3.19 3.47
N SER A 164 -18.71 -3.84 4.11
CA SER A 164 -20.13 -3.48 4.05
C SER A 164 -20.51 -2.37 5.04
N CYS A 165 -19.74 -2.22 6.12
CA CYS A 165 -19.85 -1.12 7.08
C CYS A 165 -18.95 0.07 6.71
N ASN A 166 -18.37 0.08 5.51
CA ASN A 166 -17.42 1.10 5.10
C ASN A 166 -18.06 2.50 5.10
N PHE A 167 -19.38 2.63 4.89
CA PHE A 167 -20.08 3.91 5.03
C PHE A 167 -19.99 4.54 6.44
N LEU A 168 -19.86 3.72 7.49
CA LEU A 168 -19.66 4.21 8.85
C LEU A 168 -18.19 4.51 9.12
N VAL A 169 -17.29 3.60 8.75
CA VAL A 169 -15.89 3.65 9.21
C VAL A 169 -14.94 4.37 8.25
N ALA A 170 -15.25 4.49 6.95
CA ALA A 170 -14.32 4.99 5.93
C ALA A 170 -13.78 6.40 6.22
N ASN A 171 -14.63 7.25 6.79
CA ASN A 171 -14.34 8.67 7.01
C ASN A 171 -13.55 8.91 8.31
N PHE A 172 -13.50 7.92 9.20
CA PHE A 172 -12.90 8.04 10.52
C PHE A 172 -11.56 7.30 10.59
N ARG A 173 -10.69 7.75 11.49
CA ARG A 173 -9.43 7.08 11.77
C ARG A 173 -9.70 5.74 12.45
N PRO A 174 -9.00 4.65 12.09
CA PRO A 174 -9.07 3.39 12.85
C PRO A 174 -8.80 3.63 14.34
N GLY A 175 -9.62 3.06 15.21
CA GLY A 175 -9.59 3.28 16.67
C GLY A 175 -10.44 4.46 17.18
N SER A 176 -11.11 5.20 16.30
CA SER A 176 -12.03 6.30 16.66
C SER A 176 -13.50 5.97 16.37
N GLU A 177 -13.87 4.69 16.33
CA GLU A 177 -15.20 4.22 15.93
C GLU A 177 -16.30 4.70 16.89
N LEU A 178 -15.99 4.82 18.19
CA LEU A 178 -16.91 5.34 19.20
C LEU A 178 -17.32 6.80 18.91
N TYR A 179 -16.47 7.58 18.24
CA TYR A 179 -16.81 8.96 17.88
C TYR A 179 -17.97 9.01 16.88
N ILE A 180 -18.17 7.99 16.04
CA ILE A 180 -19.31 7.91 15.11
C ILE A 180 -20.62 7.88 15.90
N ALA A 181 -20.65 7.09 16.98
CA ALA A 181 -21.78 7.00 17.90
C ALA A 181 -22.05 8.36 18.59
N LEU A 182 -20.99 9.04 19.05
CA LEU A 182 -21.09 10.40 19.62
C LEU A 182 -21.58 11.43 18.60
N TYR A 183 -21.13 11.35 17.35
CA TYR A 183 -21.54 12.21 16.25
C TYR A 183 -23.03 12.04 15.94
N LEU A 184 -23.53 10.79 15.86
CA LEU A 184 -24.95 10.51 15.66
C LEU A 184 -25.79 10.97 16.87
N ALA A 185 -25.31 10.69 18.10
CA ALA A 185 -25.95 11.17 19.32
C ALA A 185 -26.07 12.70 19.31
N ARG A 186 -25.04 13.40 18.83
CA ARG A 186 -25.07 14.86 18.68
C ARG A 186 -26.18 15.34 17.77
N MET A 187 -26.34 14.72 16.62
CA MET A 187 -27.40 15.09 15.67
C MET A 187 -28.81 14.81 16.24
N VAL A 188 -28.98 13.70 16.97
CA VAL A 188 -30.24 13.37 17.65
C VAL A 188 -30.56 14.41 18.72
N LEU A 189 -29.61 14.66 19.63
CA LEU A 189 -29.81 15.57 20.76
C LEU A 189 -30.07 17.00 20.29
N MET A 190 -29.33 17.48 19.27
CA MET A 190 -29.59 18.78 18.64
C MET A 190 -31.02 18.87 18.11
N SER A 191 -31.53 17.81 17.48
CA SER A 191 -32.91 17.77 16.96
C SER A 191 -33.96 17.74 18.08
N LEU A 192 -33.68 17.04 19.18
CA LEU A 192 -34.57 16.93 20.35
C LEU A 192 -34.65 18.22 21.17
N THR A 193 -33.67 19.13 21.08
CA THR A 193 -33.69 20.41 21.81
C THR A 193 -34.92 21.25 21.53
N SER A 194 -35.58 21.05 20.39
CA SER A 194 -36.81 21.77 20.04
C SER A 194 -38.00 21.48 20.94
N PHE A 195 -37.97 20.37 21.69
CA PHE A 195 -39.04 20.01 22.62
C PHE A 195 -38.90 20.72 23.96
N ILE A 196 -37.79 21.42 24.21
CA ILE A 196 -37.61 22.21 25.41
C ILE A 196 -38.45 23.49 25.26
N PRO A 197 -39.47 23.72 26.10
CA PRO A 197 -40.40 24.83 25.94
C PRO A 197 -39.76 26.19 26.26
N PHE A 198 -38.75 26.20 27.12
CA PHE A 198 -38.05 27.42 27.53
C PHE A 198 -36.88 27.72 26.59
N ILE A 199 -36.93 28.88 25.92
CA ILE A 199 -35.89 29.32 24.96
C ILE A 199 -34.50 29.34 25.62
N SER A 200 -34.39 29.87 26.85
CA SER A 200 -33.10 29.92 27.56
C SER A 200 -32.54 28.53 27.88
N ALA A 201 -33.40 27.59 28.30
CA ALA A 201 -32.97 26.21 28.57
C ALA A 201 -32.57 25.48 27.28
N LYS A 202 -33.28 25.75 26.17
CA LYS A 202 -32.95 25.22 24.85
C LYS A 202 -31.56 25.68 24.39
N ILE A 203 -31.27 26.98 24.46
CA ILE A 203 -29.98 27.54 24.07
C ILE A 203 -28.86 27.00 24.96
N LEU A 204 -29.06 26.99 26.28
CA LEU A 204 -28.08 26.46 27.24
C LEU A 204 -27.75 24.98 26.95
N PHE A 205 -28.77 24.16 26.72
CA PHE A 205 -28.59 22.74 26.42
C PHE A 205 -27.84 22.54 25.10
N MET A 206 -28.19 23.29 24.05
CA MET A 206 -27.46 23.26 22.77
C MET A 206 -25.99 23.67 22.95
N ASN A 207 -25.72 24.72 23.73
CA ASN A 207 -24.37 25.21 24.00
C ASN A 207 -23.52 24.19 24.76
N ILE A 208 -24.03 23.61 25.85
CA ILE A 208 -23.31 22.59 26.63
C ILE A 208 -22.93 21.42 25.71
N TRP A 209 -23.88 20.96 24.90
CA TRP A 209 -23.67 19.82 24.03
C TRP A 209 -22.68 20.11 22.89
N LEU A 210 -22.80 21.25 22.22
CA LEU A 210 -21.88 21.65 21.15
C LEU A 210 -20.47 21.91 21.69
N LEU A 211 -20.34 22.50 22.88
CA LEU A 211 -19.04 22.70 23.54
C LEU A 211 -18.39 21.36 23.89
N GLY A 212 -19.15 20.43 24.48
CA GLY A 212 -18.67 19.07 24.74
C GLY A 212 -18.21 18.37 23.46
N SER A 213 -19.00 18.47 22.38
CA SER A 213 -18.59 17.95 21.08
C SER A 213 -17.32 18.60 20.56
N LEU A 214 -17.19 19.93 20.64
CA LEU A 214 -16.00 20.66 20.16
C LEU A 214 -14.74 20.17 20.86
N VAL A 215 -14.79 20.04 22.20
CA VAL A 215 -13.66 19.55 23.00
C VAL A 215 -13.29 18.12 22.59
N VAL A 216 -14.28 17.22 22.47
CA VAL A 216 -14.02 15.84 22.04
C VAL A 216 -13.42 15.78 20.64
N THR A 217 -13.94 16.55 19.67
CA THR A 217 -13.39 16.60 18.30
C THR A 217 -11.95 17.13 18.29
N ALA A 218 -11.66 18.17 19.09
CA ALA A 218 -10.34 18.80 19.14
C ALA A 218 -9.26 17.87 19.70
N ILE A 219 -9.63 17.07 20.71
CA ILE A 219 -8.73 16.11 21.36
C ILE A 219 -8.60 14.84 20.51
N ALA A 220 -9.71 14.23 20.12
CA ALA A 220 -9.71 12.93 19.47
C ALA A 220 -9.24 12.99 18.00
N LYS A 221 -9.44 14.13 17.32
CA LYS A 221 -9.18 14.31 15.88
C LYS A 221 -9.62 13.09 15.05
N PRO A 222 -10.92 12.72 15.15
CA PRO A 222 -11.41 11.41 14.75
C PRO A 222 -11.49 11.22 13.24
N TRP A 223 -11.49 12.30 12.45
CA TRP A 223 -11.57 12.21 10.99
C TRP A 223 -10.24 11.73 10.41
N ARG A 224 -10.32 10.86 9.41
CA ARG A 224 -9.14 10.31 8.71
C ARG A 224 -8.28 11.39 8.06
N TYR A 225 -8.92 12.43 7.54
CA TYR A 225 -8.26 13.58 6.93
C TYR A 225 -8.17 14.76 7.90
N ALA A 226 -6.97 15.31 8.08
CA ALA A 226 -6.74 16.43 8.99
C ALA A 226 -7.61 17.66 8.68
N ILE A 227 -7.84 17.94 7.40
CA ILE A 227 -8.73 19.04 6.96
C ILE A 227 -10.17 18.87 7.46
N CYS A 228 -10.70 17.64 7.47
CA CYS A 228 -12.06 17.38 7.94
C CYS A 228 -12.19 17.64 9.44
N ASN A 229 -11.15 17.36 10.23
CA ASN A 229 -11.12 17.72 11.65
C ASN A 229 -11.19 19.25 11.82
N GLN A 230 -10.41 20.01 11.05
CA GLN A 230 -10.44 21.48 11.11
C GLN A 230 -11.80 22.05 10.69
N LEU A 231 -12.41 21.46 9.66
CA LEU A 231 -13.71 21.88 9.17
C LEU A 231 -14.84 21.57 10.16
N ASP A 232 -14.87 20.39 10.78
CA ASP A 232 -15.85 20.05 11.84
C ASP A 232 -15.68 20.99 13.05
N LEU A 233 -14.43 21.26 13.47
CA LEU A 233 -14.15 22.24 14.54
C LEU A 233 -14.66 23.64 14.19
N LEU A 234 -14.41 24.11 12.96
CA LEU A 234 -14.84 25.42 12.49
C LEU A 234 -16.38 25.52 12.44
N ILE A 235 -17.05 24.48 11.95
CA ILE A 235 -18.52 24.43 11.88
C ILE A 235 -19.12 24.47 13.28
N VAL A 236 -18.63 23.63 14.20
CA VAL A 236 -19.14 23.57 15.59
C VAL A 236 -18.87 24.88 16.34
N ALA A 237 -17.66 25.44 16.20
CA ALA A 237 -17.31 26.71 16.83
C ALA A 237 -18.17 27.86 16.31
N GLY A 238 -18.43 27.90 15.00
CA GLY A 238 -19.31 28.91 14.44
C GLY A 238 -20.79 28.74 14.83
N MET A 239 -21.28 27.50 14.97
CA MET A 239 -22.61 27.23 15.52
C MET A 239 -22.73 27.71 16.98
N LEU A 240 -21.71 27.48 17.80
CA LEU A 240 -21.64 28.02 19.17
C LEU A 240 -21.68 29.54 19.17
N MET A 241 -20.87 30.18 18.34
CA MET A 241 -20.86 31.64 18.20
C MET A 241 -22.23 32.20 17.79
N GLN A 242 -22.95 31.53 16.86
CA GLN A 242 -24.31 31.91 16.48
C GLN A 242 -25.29 31.82 17.65
N LEU A 243 -25.21 30.75 18.46
CA LEU A 243 -26.05 30.57 19.64
C LEU A 243 -25.74 31.60 20.72
N ASP A 244 -24.46 31.89 20.96
CA ASP A 244 -24.02 32.87 21.95
C ASP A 244 -24.46 34.28 21.58
N ILE A 245 -24.29 34.67 20.30
CA ILE A 245 -24.80 35.94 19.75
C ILE A 245 -26.32 35.99 19.90
N GLY A 246 -27.04 34.94 19.50
CA GLY A 246 -28.49 34.86 19.67
C GLY A 246 -28.93 35.00 21.13
N SER A 247 -28.15 34.42 22.07
CA SER A 247 -28.44 34.46 23.50
C SER A 247 -28.23 35.85 24.12
N ALA A 248 -27.14 36.53 23.76
CA ALA A 248 -26.79 37.86 24.26
C ALA A 248 -27.82 38.90 23.81
N LEU A 249 -28.37 38.69 22.61
CA LEU A 249 -29.26 39.63 21.94
C LEU A 249 -30.74 39.46 22.31
N LEU A 250 -31.14 38.33 22.91
CA LEU A 250 -32.48 38.13 23.46
C LEU A 250 -32.86 39.11 24.59
N ARG A 251 -31.89 39.86 25.15
CA ARG A 251 -32.13 40.68 26.35
C ARG A 251 -32.34 42.17 26.10
N THR A 252 -31.77 42.81 25.07
CA THR A 252 -31.69 44.29 25.09
C THR A 252 -31.48 45.04 23.75
N LEU A 253 -31.57 44.42 22.57
CA LEU A 253 -31.21 45.10 21.30
C LEU A 253 -32.28 45.05 20.21
N ASP A 254 -32.28 46.06 19.33
CA ASP A 254 -33.14 46.14 18.14
C ASP A 254 -33.00 44.86 17.29
N THR A 255 -34.10 44.16 17.08
CA THR A 255 -34.20 42.89 16.34
C THR A 255 -33.46 42.92 14.99
N ASN A 256 -33.42 44.08 14.33
CA ASN A 256 -32.74 44.27 13.04
C ASN A 256 -31.21 44.09 13.13
N ILE A 257 -30.57 44.59 14.19
CA ILE A 257 -29.11 44.45 14.39
C ILE A 257 -28.77 42.98 14.63
N VAL A 258 -29.63 42.28 15.37
CA VAL A 258 -29.49 40.86 15.69
C VAL A 258 -29.54 39.99 14.44
N VAL A 259 -30.56 40.20 13.63
CA VAL A 259 -30.72 39.46 12.37
C VAL A 259 -29.54 39.75 11.45
N ALA A 260 -29.10 41.00 11.34
CA ALA A 260 -27.95 41.36 10.53
C ALA A 260 -26.67 40.64 11.00
N ALA A 261 -26.34 40.68 12.29
CA ALA A 261 -25.16 40.02 12.85
C ALA A 261 -25.18 38.50 12.64
N CYS A 262 -26.31 37.83 12.93
CA CYS A 262 -26.46 36.40 12.71
C CYS A 262 -26.32 36.01 11.24
N MET A 263 -26.92 36.80 10.33
CA MET A 263 -26.80 36.57 8.88
C MET A 263 -25.37 36.78 8.39
N THR A 264 -24.66 37.79 8.91
CA THR A 264 -23.24 38.00 8.57
C THR A 264 -22.39 36.81 9.02
N VAL A 265 -22.52 36.36 10.28
CA VAL A 265 -21.76 35.21 10.79
C VAL A 265 -22.09 33.94 10.00
N ALA A 266 -23.37 33.68 9.75
CA ALA A 266 -23.80 32.55 8.92
C ALA A 266 -23.21 32.62 7.51
N SER A 267 -23.23 33.79 6.86
CA SER A 267 -22.67 33.96 5.52
C SER A 267 -21.15 33.72 5.48
N LEU A 268 -20.41 34.22 6.49
CA LEU A 268 -18.96 33.99 6.63
C LEU A 268 -18.65 32.51 6.85
N MET A 269 -19.43 31.82 7.68
CA MET A 269 -19.27 30.37 7.89
C MET A 269 -19.56 29.58 6.62
N SER A 270 -20.62 29.94 5.87
CA SER A 270 -20.94 29.31 4.60
C SER A 270 -19.84 29.53 3.57
N LEU A 271 -19.31 30.76 3.45
CA LEU A 271 -18.19 31.09 2.58
C LEU A 271 -16.92 30.31 2.97
N ALA A 272 -16.60 30.21 4.27
CA ALA A 272 -15.47 29.44 4.75
C ALA A 272 -15.62 27.95 4.41
N THR A 273 -16.81 27.37 4.63
CA THR A 273 -17.11 25.97 4.31
C THR A 273 -16.98 25.71 2.81
N LEU A 274 -17.49 26.60 1.97
CA LEU A 274 -17.35 26.52 0.51
C LEU A 274 -15.88 26.69 0.07
N GLY A 275 -15.12 27.56 0.73
CA GLY A 275 -13.69 27.74 0.48
C GLY A 275 -12.87 26.50 0.81
N PHE A 276 -13.10 25.87 1.97
CA PHE A 276 -12.44 24.61 2.32
C PHE A 276 -12.89 23.45 1.43
N GLY A 277 -14.18 23.39 1.08
CA GLY A 277 -14.72 22.39 0.17
C GLY A 277 -14.09 22.50 -1.23
N SER A 278 -14.01 23.71 -1.79
CA SER A 278 -13.38 23.96 -3.08
C SER A 278 -11.87 23.71 -3.03
N TRP A 279 -11.17 24.14 -1.98
CA TRP A 279 -9.75 23.81 -1.79
C TRP A 279 -9.51 22.30 -1.71
N GLY A 280 -10.37 21.56 -0.99
CA GLY A 280 -10.31 20.11 -0.90
C GLY A 280 -10.51 19.43 -2.26
N ILE A 281 -11.48 19.89 -3.06
CA ILE A 281 -11.71 19.39 -4.42
C ILE A 281 -10.53 19.71 -5.33
N ILE A 282 -9.99 20.94 -5.26
CA ILE A 282 -8.82 21.34 -6.05
C ILE A 282 -7.61 20.51 -5.66
N GLN A 283 -7.32 20.32 -4.37
CA GLN A 283 -6.22 19.47 -3.91
C GLN A 283 -6.42 18.02 -4.34
N PHE A 284 -7.64 17.49 -4.22
CA PHE A 284 -7.95 16.15 -4.70
C PHE A 284 -7.70 16.03 -6.21
N ALA A 285 -8.17 17.00 -7.01
CA ALA A 285 -7.92 17.02 -8.45
C ALA A 285 -6.42 17.14 -8.77
N LEU A 286 -5.69 18.05 -8.12
CA LEU A 286 -4.25 18.22 -8.31
C LEU A 286 -3.45 16.97 -7.92
N LEU A 287 -3.83 16.31 -6.82
CA LEU A 287 -3.23 15.05 -6.39
C LEU A 287 -3.61 13.88 -7.29
N HIS A 288 -4.79 13.92 -7.91
CA HIS A 288 -5.23 12.91 -8.87
C HIS A 288 -4.59 13.11 -10.25
N TRP A 289 -4.24 14.35 -10.60
CA TRP A 289 -3.58 14.69 -11.86
C TRP A 289 -2.06 14.53 -11.81
N ARG A 290 -1.46 14.58 -10.61
CA ARG A 290 -0.06 14.16 -10.44
C ARG A 290 0.01 12.64 -10.39
N LYS A 291 0.47 12.04 -11.49
CA LYS A 291 0.86 10.63 -11.52
C LYS A 291 1.81 10.36 -10.34
N ARG A 292 1.42 9.43 -9.47
CA ARG A 292 2.16 9.17 -8.22
C ARG A 292 3.52 8.54 -8.47
N PHE A 293 3.62 7.76 -9.55
CA PHE A 293 4.81 7.02 -9.92
C PHE A 293 5.24 7.44 -11.32
N ARG A 294 6.53 7.74 -11.46
CA ARG A 294 7.11 8.00 -12.78
C ARG A 294 7.37 6.67 -13.50
N CYS A 295 7.77 5.65 -12.75
CA CYS A 295 8.06 4.33 -13.29
C CYS A 295 7.40 3.21 -12.47
N ILE A 296 6.86 2.20 -13.15
CA ILE A 296 6.61 0.88 -12.56
C ILE A 296 7.60 -0.11 -13.17
N ILE A 297 8.13 -1.03 -12.37
CA ILE A 297 9.04 -2.09 -12.82
C ILE A 297 8.29 -3.44 -12.77
N CYS A 298 7.85 -3.90 -13.94
CA CYS A 298 7.22 -5.20 -14.15
C CYS A 298 8.32 -6.27 -14.24
N HIS A 299 8.33 -7.24 -13.34
CA HIS A 299 9.41 -8.21 -13.23
C HIS A 299 8.97 -9.53 -12.61
N HIS A 300 9.71 -10.60 -12.88
CA HIS A 300 9.49 -11.88 -12.24
C HIS A 300 10.22 -11.94 -10.90
N HIS A 301 9.48 -12.11 -9.81
CA HIS A 301 9.99 -12.06 -8.44
C HIS A 301 11.25 -12.89 -8.21
N LEU A 302 11.26 -14.17 -8.58
CA LEU A 302 12.42 -15.03 -8.35
C LEU A 302 13.55 -14.84 -9.35
N ALA A 303 13.26 -14.41 -10.57
CA ALA A 303 14.24 -14.45 -11.66
C ALA A 303 14.95 -13.11 -11.86
N THR A 304 14.23 -12.01 -11.60
CA THR A 304 14.73 -10.66 -11.82
C THR A 304 14.48 -9.74 -10.62
N GLY A 305 14.00 -10.25 -9.48
CA GLY A 305 13.69 -9.47 -8.28
C GLY A 305 14.87 -8.66 -7.73
N SER A 306 16.05 -9.27 -7.61
CA SER A 306 17.25 -8.57 -7.13
C SER A 306 17.65 -7.43 -8.07
N TYR A 307 17.63 -7.66 -9.39
CA TYR A 307 17.91 -6.61 -10.37
C TYR A 307 16.83 -5.51 -10.36
N ALA A 308 15.56 -5.86 -10.21
CA ALA A 308 14.45 -4.91 -10.14
C ALA A 308 14.59 -3.97 -8.94
N LEU A 309 14.98 -4.51 -7.78
CA LEU A 309 15.20 -3.72 -6.58
C LEU A 309 16.42 -2.80 -6.72
N MET A 310 17.51 -3.29 -7.30
CA MET A 310 18.69 -2.49 -7.60
C MET A 310 18.35 -1.34 -8.55
N LEU A 311 17.62 -1.62 -9.63
CA LEU A 311 17.16 -0.62 -10.58
C LEU A 311 16.23 0.42 -9.92
N LYS A 312 15.34 -0.02 -9.02
CA LYS A 312 14.51 0.89 -8.21
C LYS A 312 15.37 1.83 -7.37
N MET A 313 16.40 1.32 -6.69
CA MET A 313 17.29 2.14 -5.86
C MET A 313 18.03 3.19 -6.70
N GLU A 314 18.51 2.81 -7.88
CA GLU A 314 19.18 3.74 -8.80
C GLU A 314 18.21 4.80 -9.35
N LEU A 315 16.98 4.40 -9.73
CA LEU A 315 15.92 5.34 -10.13
C LEU A 315 15.59 6.33 -9.00
N GLU A 316 15.47 5.86 -7.77
CA GLU A 316 15.20 6.71 -6.61
C GLU A 316 16.37 7.64 -6.27
N LYS A 317 17.63 7.21 -6.44
CA LYS A 317 18.83 8.07 -6.30
C LYS A 317 18.73 9.28 -7.24
N GLN A 318 18.15 9.10 -8.43
CA GLN A 318 17.92 10.15 -9.42
C GLN A 318 16.59 10.92 -9.21
N GLY A 319 15.92 10.75 -8.06
CA GLY A 319 14.65 11.41 -7.75
C GLY A 319 13.44 10.86 -8.54
N CYS A 320 13.59 9.71 -9.21
CA CYS A 320 12.50 9.03 -9.90
C CYS A 320 11.77 8.09 -8.94
N LYS A 321 10.50 8.38 -8.65
CA LYS A 321 9.65 7.48 -7.85
C LYS A 321 9.30 6.24 -8.66
N ALA A 322 9.92 5.13 -8.32
CA ALA A 322 9.69 3.82 -8.93
C ALA A 322 8.91 2.88 -7.98
N LEU A 323 7.98 2.11 -8.53
CA LEU A 323 7.19 1.09 -7.82
C LEU A 323 7.54 -0.31 -8.34
N LEU A 324 7.61 -1.30 -7.44
CA LEU A 324 7.80 -2.72 -7.77
C LEU A 324 6.47 -3.47 -7.63
N ASP A 325 6.23 -4.46 -8.50
CA ASP A 325 5.01 -5.28 -8.56
C ASP A 325 4.64 -5.94 -7.21
N HIS A 326 5.61 -6.31 -6.37
CA HIS A 326 5.35 -6.98 -5.08
C HIS A 326 4.82 -6.09 -3.94
N GLU A 327 4.70 -4.78 -4.12
CA GLU A 327 4.20 -3.89 -3.06
C GLU A 327 2.67 -3.89 -2.88
N PRO A 328 1.83 -3.92 -3.94
CA PRO A 328 0.38 -4.08 -3.78
C PRO A 328 -0.04 -5.54 -3.55
N ALA A 329 -0.79 -5.78 -2.46
CA ALA A 329 -1.35 -7.10 -2.14
C ALA A 329 -2.52 -7.55 -3.05
N ASP A 330 -2.99 -6.69 -3.95
CA ASP A 330 -4.18 -6.93 -4.79
C ASP A 330 -3.91 -6.54 -6.25
N LEU A 331 -4.18 -7.46 -7.17
CA LEU A 331 -4.09 -7.27 -8.61
C LEU A 331 -4.93 -6.07 -9.08
N ALA A 332 -6.06 -5.79 -8.44
CA ALA A 332 -6.89 -4.63 -8.78
C ALA A 332 -6.17 -3.30 -8.53
N GLN A 333 -5.40 -3.23 -7.45
CA GLN A 333 -4.63 -2.04 -7.11
C GLN A 333 -3.46 -1.87 -8.08
N LEU A 334 -2.80 -2.96 -8.45
CA LEU A 334 -1.72 -2.98 -9.44
C LEU A 334 -2.21 -2.46 -10.80
N VAL A 335 -3.29 -3.05 -11.32
CA VAL A 335 -3.94 -2.63 -12.58
C VAL A 335 -4.32 -1.15 -12.54
N HIS A 336 -4.84 -0.67 -11.41
CA HIS A 336 -5.16 0.75 -11.23
C HIS A 336 -3.90 1.64 -11.22
N HIS A 337 -2.79 1.19 -10.64
CA HIS A 337 -1.54 1.93 -10.65
C HIS A 337 -0.93 2.04 -12.05
N VAL A 338 -0.88 0.94 -12.80
CA VAL A 338 -0.38 0.95 -14.17
C VAL A 338 -1.23 1.86 -15.07
N SER A 339 -2.55 1.72 -15.02
CA SER A 339 -3.47 2.47 -15.90
C SER A 339 -3.50 3.97 -15.63
N HIS A 340 -3.51 4.41 -14.36
CA HIS A 340 -3.78 5.81 -14.02
C HIS A 340 -2.61 6.55 -13.37
N ASN A 341 -1.70 5.84 -12.69
CA ASN A 341 -0.72 6.46 -11.80
C ASN A 341 0.73 6.35 -12.30
N THR A 342 0.93 5.90 -13.54
CA THR A 342 2.25 5.56 -14.09
C THR A 342 2.53 6.33 -15.36
N GLU A 343 3.72 6.94 -15.45
CA GLU A 343 4.19 7.59 -16.68
C GLU A 343 4.81 6.57 -17.64
N ALA A 344 5.62 5.66 -17.11
CA ALA A 344 6.28 4.64 -17.90
C ALA A 344 6.41 3.29 -17.18
N LEU A 345 6.43 2.20 -17.96
CA LEU A 345 6.58 0.82 -17.49
C LEU A 345 7.94 0.28 -17.97
N VAL A 346 8.74 -0.24 -17.06
CA VAL A 346 9.98 -0.95 -17.38
C VAL A 346 9.75 -2.44 -17.16
N ILE A 347 9.88 -3.23 -18.22
CA ILE A 347 9.69 -4.67 -18.21
C ILE A 347 11.05 -5.34 -18.13
N LEU A 348 11.26 -6.18 -17.10
CA LEU A 348 12.43 -7.04 -17.00
C LEU A 348 12.14 -8.38 -17.67
N GLY A 349 12.50 -8.49 -18.94
CA GLY A 349 12.33 -9.69 -19.73
C GLY A 349 13.22 -10.81 -19.23
N SER A 350 12.64 -11.80 -18.56
CA SER A 350 13.25 -13.12 -18.31
C SER A 350 12.42 -14.21 -18.98
N ARG A 351 12.91 -15.45 -18.97
CA ARG A 351 12.16 -16.61 -19.48
C ARG A 351 10.82 -16.82 -18.75
N GLU A 352 10.79 -16.50 -17.47
CA GLU A 352 9.65 -16.71 -16.56
C GLU A 352 8.68 -15.52 -16.52
N LEU A 353 8.95 -14.42 -17.24
CA LEU A 353 8.14 -13.20 -17.19
C LEU A 353 6.64 -13.47 -17.39
N PHE A 354 6.31 -14.38 -18.31
CA PHE A 354 4.94 -14.73 -18.66
C PHE A 354 4.32 -15.80 -17.77
N THR A 355 5.03 -16.29 -16.76
CA THR A 355 4.48 -17.26 -15.81
C THR A 355 3.68 -16.59 -14.69
N LEU A 356 3.91 -15.29 -14.43
CA LEU A 356 3.21 -14.54 -13.40
C LEU A 356 2.02 -13.78 -13.98
N LYS A 357 0.84 -14.03 -13.39
CA LYS A 357 -0.40 -13.33 -13.72
C LYS A 357 -0.33 -11.82 -13.53
N SER A 358 0.41 -11.35 -12.53
CA SER A 358 0.60 -9.91 -12.26
C SER A 358 1.32 -9.23 -13.42
N CYS A 359 2.48 -9.76 -13.85
CA CYS A 359 3.23 -9.22 -14.98
C CYS A 359 2.41 -9.18 -16.27
N ILE A 360 1.64 -10.23 -16.57
CA ILE A 360 0.73 -10.25 -17.73
C ILE A 360 -0.30 -9.12 -17.63
N ALA A 361 -0.92 -8.95 -16.46
CA ALA A 361 -1.89 -7.88 -16.24
C ALA A 361 -1.27 -6.50 -16.42
N GLU A 362 -0.09 -6.25 -15.85
CA GLU A 362 0.63 -4.98 -15.99
C GLU A 362 0.91 -4.67 -17.46
N MET A 363 1.47 -5.63 -18.20
CA MET A 363 1.81 -5.45 -19.61
C MET A 363 0.56 -5.21 -20.47
N ALA A 364 -0.50 -5.98 -20.27
CA ALA A 364 -1.75 -5.82 -21.02
C ALA A 364 -2.42 -4.48 -20.72
N VAL A 365 -2.44 -4.06 -19.46
CA VAL A 365 -3.02 -2.77 -19.06
C VAL A 365 -2.19 -1.61 -19.58
N ALA A 366 -0.86 -1.71 -19.51
CA ALA A 366 0.06 -0.72 -20.06
C ALA A 366 -0.12 -0.56 -21.56
N GLN A 367 -0.30 -1.66 -22.30
CA GLN A 367 -0.61 -1.64 -23.72
C GLN A 367 -1.93 -0.90 -24.00
N VAL A 368 -3.01 -1.28 -23.30
CA VAL A 368 -4.35 -0.70 -23.52
C VAL A 368 -4.38 0.81 -23.20
N HIS A 369 -3.59 1.26 -22.22
CA HIS A 369 -3.53 2.66 -21.80
C HIS A 369 -2.36 3.42 -22.42
N GLU A 370 -1.67 2.84 -23.42
CA GLU A 370 -0.55 3.45 -24.12
C GLU A 370 0.54 4.00 -23.17
N VAL A 371 0.80 3.29 -22.08
CA VAL A 371 1.85 3.64 -21.13
C VAL A 371 3.20 3.46 -21.82
N ARG A 372 4.08 4.48 -21.74
CA ARG A 372 5.41 4.43 -22.34
C ARG A 372 6.18 3.25 -21.77
N THR A 373 6.53 2.27 -22.60
CA THR A 373 7.06 1.00 -22.11
C THR A 373 8.42 0.69 -22.72
N VAL A 374 9.33 0.17 -21.90
CA VAL A 374 10.68 -0.29 -22.28
C VAL A 374 10.86 -1.74 -21.86
N LEU A 375 11.52 -2.52 -22.71
CA LEU A 375 11.92 -3.89 -22.40
C LEU A 375 13.42 -3.98 -22.13
N LEU A 376 13.78 -4.36 -20.91
CA LEU A 376 15.13 -4.82 -20.55
C LEU A 376 15.20 -6.33 -20.77
N ALA A 377 15.76 -6.76 -21.89
CA ALA A 377 15.88 -8.17 -22.24
C ALA A 377 17.11 -8.78 -21.57
N PHE A 378 16.90 -9.77 -20.70
CA PHE A 378 17.98 -10.55 -20.10
C PHE A 378 18.46 -11.62 -21.08
N PRO A 379 19.69 -12.17 -20.92
CA PRO A 379 20.17 -13.25 -21.79
C PRO A 379 19.27 -14.48 -21.84
N SER A 380 18.49 -14.73 -20.79
CA SER A 380 17.51 -15.82 -20.71
C SER A 380 16.17 -15.50 -21.40
N TYR A 381 15.93 -14.26 -21.81
CA TYR A 381 14.70 -13.85 -22.46
C TYR A 381 14.61 -14.40 -23.88
N SER A 382 13.50 -15.06 -24.20
CA SER A 382 13.20 -15.55 -25.54
C SER A 382 11.89 -14.98 -26.06
N ASP A 383 11.89 -14.49 -27.30
CA ASP A 383 10.68 -14.01 -27.98
C ASP A 383 9.69 -15.14 -28.34
N SER A 384 10.16 -16.39 -28.28
CA SER A 384 9.37 -17.59 -28.56
C SER A 384 8.41 -17.88 -27.41
N TRP A 385 7.23 -17.25 -27.42
CA TRP A 385 6.14 -17.63 -26.51
C TRP A 385 5.70 -19.08 -26.71
N GLU A 386 5.89 -19.63 -27.92
CA GLU A 386 5.48 -20.99 -28.29
C GLU A 386 6.16 -22.09 -27.46
N SER A 387 7.30 -21.80 -26.82
CA SER A 387 7.98 -22.74 -25.92
C SER A 387 7.44 -22.71 -24.49
N LEU A 388 6.60 -21.74 -24.14
CA LEU A 388 5.89 -21.73 -22.86
C LEU A 388 4.72 -22.72 -22.95
N ASN A 389 4.73 -23.69 -22.03
CA ASN A 389 3.91 -24.89 -22.03
C ASN A 389 2.48 -24.68 -22.56
N ALA A 390 2.01 -25.66 -23.34
CA ALA A 390 0.61 -25.76 -23.75
C ALA A 390 -0.38 -25.87 -22.57
N ASP A 391 0.08 -25.87 -21.32
CA ASP A 391 -0.79 -25.81 -20.14
C ASP A 391 -1.19 -24.36 -19.79
N PHE A 392 -0.54 -23.35 -20.37
CA PHE A 392 -0.81 -21.93 -20.09
C PHE A 392 -2.01 -21.35 -20.86
N TRP A 393 -2.78 -22.17 -21.60
CA TRP A 393 -3.93 -21.70 -22.39
C TRP A 393 -5.16 -21.34 -21.54
N GLU A 394 -5.20 -21.75 -20.27
CA GLU A 394 -6.28 -21.35 -19.36
C GLU A 394 -5.99 -19.97 -18.78
N VAL A 395 -6.71 -18.95 -19.28
CA VAL A 395 -6.63 -17.59 -18.75
C VAL A 395 -7.12 -17.59 -17.30
N PRO A 396 -6.28 -17.17 -16.33
CA PRO A 396 -6.71 -17.08 -14.93
C PRO A 396 -7.98 -16.24 -14.78
N GLU A 397 -8.95 -16.73 -13.99
CA GLU A 397 -10.25 -16.04 -13.79
C GLU A 397 -10.10 -14.59 -13.32
N GLU A 398 -9.03 -14.31 -12.58
CA GLU A 398 -8.67 -12.97 -12.10
C GLU A 398 -8.39 -11.99 -13.25
N LEU A 399 -7.68 -12.43 -14.30
CA LEU A 399 -7.40 -11.59 -15.48
C LEU A 399 -8.69 -11.31 -16.27
N VAL A 400 -9.58 -12.30 -16.36
CA VAL A 400 -10.89 -12.15 -16.98
C VAL A 400 -11.73 -11.09 -16.27
N ALA A 401 -11.60 -10.95 -14.94
CA ALA A 401 -12.27 -9.89 -14.18
C ALA A 401 -11.84 -8.48 -14.61
N PHE A 402 -10.62 -8.32 -15.14
CA PHE A 402 -10.09 -7.08 -15.71
C PHE A 402 -10.27 -6.99 -17.24
N ARG A 403 -11.04 -7.91 -17.84
CA ARG A 403 -11.25 -8.03 -19.30
C ARG A 403 -9.95 -8.32 -20.08
N ILE A 404 -9.02 -9.03 -19.45
CA ILE A 404 -7.79 -9.49 -20.09
C ILE A 404 -8.00 -10.97 -20.42
N GLY A 405 -8.41 -11.24 -21.66
CA GLY A 405 -8.58 -12.58 -22.20
C GLY A 405 -7.35 -13.04 -23.00
N LEU A 406 -7.44 -14.23 -23.61
CA LEU A 406 -6.37 -14.80 -24.41
C LEU A 406 -6.02 -13.89 -25.59
N HIS A 407 -7.00 -13.21 -26.17
CA HIS A 407 -6.79 -12.27 -27.27
C HIS A 407 -5.90 -11.11 -26.86
N GLU A 408 -6.20 -10.47 -25.73
CA GLU A 408 -5.42 -9.38 -25.16
C GLU A 408 -4.00 -9.85 -24.84
N ILE A 409 -3.83 -11.03 -24.23
CA ILE A 409 -2.50 -11.60 -23.93
C ILE A 409 -1.69 -11.81 -25.22
N MET A 410 -2.29 -12.38 -26.26
CA MET A 410 -1.62 -12.55 -27.56
C MET A 410 -1.26 -11.21 -28.21
N GLN A 411 -2.13 -10.20 -28.08
CA GLN A 411 -1.88 -8.86 -28.58
C GLN A 411 -0.75 -8.18 -27.81
N THR A 412 -0.69 -8.36 -26.49
CA THR A 412 0.40 -7.89 -25.63
C THR A 412 1.72 -8.54 -26.04
N HIS A 413 1.74 -9.85 -26.27
CA HIS A 413 2.94 -10.52 -26.76
C HIS A 413 3.45 -9.96 -28.10
N ARG A 414 2.56 -9.71 -29.06
CA ARG A 414 2.93 -9.07 -30.33
C ARG A 414 3.44 -7.65 -30.13
N TRP A 415 2.85 -6.90 -29.21
CA TRP A 415 3.29 -5.54 -28.88
C TRP A 415 4.68 -5.51 -28.22
N LEU A 416 5.00 -6.48 -27.36
CA LEU A 416 6.35 -6.63 -26.79
C LEU A 416 7.44 -6.84 -27.86
N LYS A 417 7.07 -7.36 -29.05
CA LYS A 417 7.98 -7.46 -30.20
C LYS A 417 8.32 -6.11 -30.84
N GLY A 418 7.45 -5.12 -30.70
CA GLY A 418 7.63 -3.77 -31.23
C GLY A 418 8.17 -2.75 -30.22
N LEU A 419 8.37 -3.13 -28.96
CA LEU A 419 8.92 -2.24 -27.95
C LEU A 419 10.39 -1.91 -28.20
N GLU A 420 10.84 -0.79 -27.62
CA GLU A 420 12.26 -0.47 -27.50
C GLU A 420 12.94 -1.44 -26.52
N ARG A 421 14.06 -2.02 -26.96
CA ARG A 421 14.73 -3.11 -26.27
C ARG A 421 16.16 -2.71 -25.91
N PHE A 422 16.49 -2.86 -24.64
CA PHE A 422 17.87 -2.78 -24.15
C PHE A 422 18.30 -4.17 -23.72
N GLN A 423 19.41 -4.64 -24.27
CA GLN A 423 19.99 -5.92 -23.88
C GLN A 423 20.77 -5.72 -22.59
N VAL A 424 20.40 -6.48 -21.56
CA VAL A 424 21.21 -6.54 -20.33
C VAL A 424 22.40 -7.44 -20.64
N ALA A 425 23.61 -6.86 -20.60
CA ALA A 425 24.82 -7.61 -20.82
C ALA A 425 24.93 -8.76 -19.79
N PRO A 426 25.52 -9.91 -20.18
CA PRO A 426 25.73 -11.01 -19.24
C PRO A 426 26.69 -10.62 -18.11
N GLU A 427 27.62 -9.71 -18.41
CA GLU A 427 28.42 -9.02 -17.40
C GLU A 427 27.60 -7.83 -16.90
N PHE A 428 27.36 -7.79 -15.60
CA PHE A 428 26.63 -6.71 -14.95
C PHE A 428 27.27 -5.36 -15.27
N ALA A 429 26.60 -4.57 -16.10
CA ALA A 429 27.04 -3.23 -16.43
C ALA A 429 25.98 -2.23 -15.95
N THR A 430 26.39 -1.35 -15.03
CA THR A 430 25.61 -0.17 -14.61
C THR A 430 25.17 0.69 -15.80
N SER A 431 25.85 0.58 -16.94
CA SER A 431 25.49 1.23 -18.20
C SER A 431 24.10 0.87 -18.71
N ALA A 432 23.60 -0.36 -18.51
CA ALA A 432 22.25 -0.74 -18.94
C ALA A 432 21.18 -0.01 -18.12
N ALA A 433 21.36 0.07 -16.80
CA ALA A 433 20.51 0.87 -15.91
C ALA A 433 20.57 2.37 -16.29
N GLN A 434 21.75 2.89 -16.62
CA GLN A 434 21.93 4.27 -17.09
C GLN A 434 21.24 4.53 -18.44
N GLN A 435 21.29 3.59 -19.38
CA GLN A 435 20.57 3.72 -20.66
C GLN A 435 19.07 3.83 -20.42
N VAL A 436 18.51 2.98 -19.55
CA VAL A 436 17.10 3.07 -19.14
C VAL A 436 16.82 4.40 -18.46
N LEU A 437 17.69 4.85 -17.56
CA LEU A 437 17.52 6.14 -16.89
C LEU A 437 17.52 7.29 -17.91
N SER A 438 18.45 7.31 -18.86
CA SER A 438 18.53 8.34 -19.90
C SER A 438 17.30 8.34 -20.82
N PHE A 439 16.78 7.15 -21.13
CA PHE A 439 15.55 7.00 -21.91
C PHE A 439 14.33 7.52 -21.14
N MET A 440 14.22 7.16 -19.86
CA MET A 440 13.07 7.48 -19.01
C MET A 440 13.08 8.93 -18.54
N LEU A 441 14.26 9.51 -18.36
CA LEU A 441 14.51 10.83 -17.80
C LEU A 441 15.38 11.65 -18.77
N PRO A 442 14.88 12.01 -19.96
CA PRO A 442 15.67 12.76 -20.95
C PRO A 442 16.13 14.14 -20.46
N SER A 443 15.59 14.63 -19.33
CA SER A 443 15.94 15.92 -18.71
C SER A 443 16.93 15.81 -17.55
N CYS A 444 17.38 14.61 -17.18
CA CYS A 444 18.32 14.43 -16.08
C CYS A 444 19.72 14.19 -16.66
N GLU A 445 20.60 15.18 -16.58
CA GLU A 445 22.03 14.98 -16.82
C GLU A 445 22.56 14.09 -15.69
N LEU A 446 22.84 12.83 -16.03
CA LEU A 446 23.49 11.89 -15.11
C LEU A 446 24.97 12.24 -15.03
N GLU A 447 25.38 12.88 -13.93
CA GLU A 447 26.79 12.88 -13.56
C GLU A 447 27.16 11.46 -13.14
N LEU A 448 27.96 10.78 -13.98
CA LEU A 448 28.63 9.55 -13.56
C LEU A 448 29.65 9.92 -12.49
N GLU A 449 29.32 9.65 -11.23
CA GLU A 449 30.33 9.54 -10.19
C GLU A 449 31.21 8.34 -10.55
N GLN A 450 32.34 8.60 -11.20
CA GLN A 450 33.43 7.64 -11.27
C GLN A 450 34.02 7.55 -9.86
N ALA A 451 33.67 6.49 -9.15
CA ALA A 451 34.23 6.20 -7.84
C ALA A 451 35.77 6.12 -7.95
N PRO A 452 36.52 6.90 -7.16
CA PRO A 452 37.98 6.81 -7.14
C PRO A 452 38.40 5.40 -6.69
N GLN A 453 39.12 4.68 -7.54
CA GLN A 453 39.47 3.27 -7.26
C GLN A 453 40.58 3.10 -6.20
N ASP A 454 41.30 4.17 -5.84
CA ASP A 454 42.55 4.08 -5.09
C ASP A 454 42.42 4.16 -3.55
N GLY A 455 41.21 4.13 -2.98
CA GLY A 455 41.00 4.41 -1.54
C GLY A 455 40.04 3.50 -0.78
N ALA A 456 39.56 2.40 -1.35
CA ALA A 456 38.48 1.65 -0.71
C ALA A 456 38.94 0.79 0.48
N ASP A 457 38.44 1.11 1.68
CA ASP A 457 38.65 0.32 2.90
C ASP A 457 37.79 -0.96 2.91
N CYS A 458 36.62 -0.94 2.25
CA CYS A 458 35.68 -2.07 2.21
C CYS A 458 35.37 -2.45 0.76
N VAL A 459 35.62 -3.72 0.42
CA VAL A 459 35.36 -4.27 -0.91
C VAL A 459 34.27 -5.33 -0.85
N ILE A 460 33.37 -5.30 -1.82
CA ILE A 460 32.36 -6.34 -2.06
C ILE A 460 32.80 -7.15 -3.27
N LEU A 461 33.10 -8.42 -3.04
CA LEU A 461 33.44 -9.39 -4.07
C LEU A 461 32.15 -10.08 -4.51
N ALA A 462 31.80 -9.90 -5.79
CA ALA A 462 30.59 -10.44 -6.38
C ALA A 462 30.88 -11.01 -7.76
N ASP A 463 30.22 -12.11 -8.14
CA ASP A 463 30.35 -12.64 -9.49
C ASP A 463 29.51 -11.79 -10.43
N LEU A 464 30.16 -10.91 -11.17
CA LEU A 464 29.48 -9.99 -12.09
C LEU A 464 28.85 -10.70 -13.30
N SER A 465 29.18 -11.97 -13.54
CA SER A 465 28.49 -12.79 -14.53
C SER A 465 27.16 -13.36 -14.02
N ASN A 466 26.98 -13.40 -12.69
CA ASN A 466 25.72 -13.71 -12.05
C ASN A 466 24.99 -12.40 -11.68
N LEU A 467 23.92 -12.10 -12.41
CA LEU A 467 23.14 -10.87 -12.23
C LEU A 467 22.54 -10.72 -10.84
N GLU A 468 22.24 -11.83 -10.16
CA GLU A 468 21.69 -11.83 -8.80
C GLU A 468 22.76 -11.47 -7.78
N ALA A 469 23.97 -12.04 -7.88
CA ALA A 469 25.11 -11.68 -7.06
C ALA A 469 25.50 -10.20 -7.27
N ALA A 470 25.57 -9.75 -8.51
CA ALA A 470 25.95 -8.39 -8.87
C ALA A 470 24.92 -7.35 -8.38
N ALA A 471 23.63 -7.62 -8.58
CA ALA A 471 22.56 -6.76 -8.07
C ALA A 471 22.56 -6.72 -6.54
N THR A 472 22.77 -7.88 -5.89
CA THR A 472 22.90 -7.98 -4.43
C THR A 472 24.06 -7.14 -3.91
N ALA A 473 25.21 -7.20 -4.55
CA ALA A 473 26.38 -6.40 -4.20
C ALA A 473 26.10 -4.88 -4.29
N CYS A 474 25.41 -4.45 -5.35
CA CYS A 474 25.05 -3.04 -5.54
C CYS A 474 24.04 -2.54 -4.49
N ILE A 475 23.02 -3.34 -4.19
CA ILE A 475 22.03 -3.04 -3.14
C ILE A 475 22.73 -2.96 -1.78
N LEU A 476 23.58 -3.96 -1.49
CA LEU A 476 24.33 -4.03 -0.25
C LEU A 476 25.25 -2.82 -0.10
N ARG A 477 25.99 -2.43 -1.15
CA ARG A 477 26.78 -1.19 -1.19
C ARG A 477 25.93 0.02 -0.80
N GLY A 478 24.81 0.25 -1.50
CA GLY A 478 23.95 1.41 -1.25
C GLY A 478 23.36 1.46 0.16
N MET A 479 23.16 0.30 0.80
CA MET A 479 22.68 0.22 2.18
C MET A 479 23.79 0.31 3.22
N LEU A 480 24.99 -0.19 2.93
CA LEU A 480 26.13 -0.18 3.86
C LEU A 480 26.89 1.14 3.86
N SER A 481 27.04 1.82 2.73
CA SER A 481 27.78 3.09 2.65
C SER A 481 27.38 4.08 3.75
N PRO A 482 26.08 4.42 3.97
CA PRO A 482 25.70 5.33 5.04
C PRO A 482 25.96 4.77 6.45
N LEU A 483 25.97 3.45 6.63
CA LEU A 483 26.20 2.79 7.91
C LEU A 483 27.68 2.70 8.29
N LEU A 484 28.58 2.72 7.30
CA LEU A 484 30.03 2.60 7.48
C LEU A 484 30.75 3.96 7.51
N LEU A 485 30.18 4.99 6.87
CA LEU A 485 30.68 6.37 6.92
C LEU A 485 30.77 6.94 8.35
N GLU A 486 29.99 6.42 9.30
CA GLU A 486 30.03 6.85 10.71
C GLU A 486 31.34 6.47 11.43
N ARG A 487 32.15 5.57 10.85
CA ARG A 487 33.16 4.78 11.59
C ARG A 487 34.54 4.72 10.93
N THR A 488 34.87 5.67 10.05
CA THR A 488 36.16 5.82 9.31
C THR A 488 36.36 4.95 8.06
N CYS A 489 35.37 4.19 7.61
CA CYS A 489 35.42 3.57 6.29
C CYS A 489 35.02 4.62 5.26
N GLU A 490 35.97 5.11 4.48
CA GLU A 490 35.71 6.22 3.54
C GLU A 490 34.83 5.78 2.38
N GLU A 491 35.03 4.54 1.90
CA GLU A 491 34.36 4.05 0.70
C GLU A 491 34.06 2.54 0.74
N VAL A 492 32.90 2.18 0.18
CA VAL A 492 32.49 0.79 -0.07
C VAL A 492 32.37 0.60 -1.57
N ILE A 493 33.20 -0.27 -2.15
CA ILE A 493 33.18 -0.52 -3.60
C ILE A 493 32.76 -1.95 -3.92
N VAL A 494 32.07 -2.14 -5.05
CA VAL A 494 31.92 -3.45 -5.67
C VAL A 494 33.12 -3.65 -6.58
N LEU A 495 33.90 -4.71 -6.37
CA LEU A 495 35.16 -4.89 -7.07
C LEU A 495 34.92 -5.39 -8.51
N GLU A 496 35.17 -4.53 -9.49
CA GLU A 496 35.06 -4.87 -10.92
C GLU A 496 36.41 -5.30 -11.54
N VAL A 497 37.52 -4.93 -10.91
CA VAL A 497 38.88 -5.13 -11.43
C VAL A 497 39.50 -6.41 -10.85
N ASP A 498 40.38 -7.07 -11.61
CA ASP A 498 41.07 -8.28 -11.17
C ASP A 498 42.11 -8.02 -10.06
N THR A 499 42.47 -6.75 -9.80
CA THR A 499 43.45 -6.35 -8.79
C THR A 499 42.78 -5.79 -7.54
N MET A 500 43.13 -6.35 -6.38
CA MET A 500 42.65 -5.89 -5.08
C MET A 500 43.33 -4.57 -4.66
N PRO A 501 42.59 -3.57 -4.12
CA PRO A 501 43.21 -2.36 -3.57
C PRO A 501 44.17 -2.69 -2.41
N PRO A 502 45.26 -1.92 -2.22
CA PRO A 502 46.27 -2.22 -1.20
C PRO A 502 45.80 -1.93 0.24
N CYS A 503 44.78 -1.08 0.41
CA CYS A 503 44.30 -0.58 1.71
C CYS A 503 43.03 -1.30 2.21
N VAL A 504 42.68 -2.46 1.65
CA VAL A 504 41.45 -3.18 2.04
C VAL A 504 41.54 -3.64 3.50
N MET A 505 40.57 -3.22 4.30
CA MET A 505 40.37 -3.63 5.70
C MET A 505 39.25 -4.66 5.83
N TYR A 506 38.19 -4.51 5.03
CA TYR A 506 37.01 -5.38 5.05
C TYR A 506 36.72 -5.96 3.68
N ALA A 507 36.39 -7.26 3.64
CA ALA A 507 35.97 -7.94 2.42
C ALA A 507 34.63 -8.66 2.63
N LEU A 508 33.64 -8.29 1.82
CA LEU A 508 32.32 -8.93 1.76
C LEU A 508 32.27 -9.87 0.56
N VAL A 509 32.15 -11.17 0.82
CA VAL A 509 32.09 -12.19 -0.23
C VAL A 509 30.63 -12.52 -0.50
N VAL A 510 30.10 -12.04 -1.61
CA VAL A 510 28.74 -12.38 -2.05
C VAL A 510 28.77 -13.80 -2.62
N CYS A 511 27.95 -14.68 -2.07
CA CYS A 511 27.93 -16.10 -2.36
C CYS A 511 26.66 -16.43 -3.14
N SER A 512 26.82 -16.73 -4.43
CA SER A 512 25.78 -17.28 -5.32
C SER A 512 26.16 -18.70 -5.76
N ASP A 513 25.24 -19.41 -6.39
CA ASP A 513 25.50 -20.74 -6.96
C ASP A 513 26.68 -20.67 -7.95
N GLY A 514 27.57 -21.66 -7.86
CA GLY A 514 28.79 -21.73 -8.67
C GLY A 514 29.84 -20.64 -8.44
N CYS A 515 29.66 -19.68 -7.51
CA CYS A 515 30.58 -18.54 -7.38
C CYS A 515 32.06 -18.94 -7.14
N PHE A 516 32.30 -20.06 -6.45
CA PHE A 516 33.66 -20.54 -6.17
C PHE A 516 34.34 -21.25 -7.35
N GLU A 517 33.61 -21.55 -8.42
CA GLU A 517 34.15 -22.10 -9.67
C GLU A 517 34.83 -21.00 -10.51
N SER A 518 34.50 -19.73 -10.25
CA SER A 518 35.04 -18.57 -10.94
C SER A 518 36.52 -18.34 -10.63
N LEU A 519 37.33 -18.24 -11.69
CA LEU A 519 38.75 -17.90 -11.59
C LEU A 519 38.98 -16.52 -10.92
N ARG A 520 38.06 -15.57 -11.13
CA ARG A 520 38.14 -14.24 -10.50
C ARG A 520 37.99 -14.32 -8.98
N TYR A 521 37.04 -15.10 -8.47
CA TYR A 521 36.88 -15.33 -7.03
C TYR A 521 38.14 -15.94 -6.43
N ALA A 522 38.68 -16.96 -7.10
CA ALA A 522 39.89 -17.62 -6.66
C ALA A 522 41.06 -16.62 -6.58
N SER A 523 41.22 -15.78 -7.61
CA SER A 523 42.25 -14.74 -7.65
C SER A 523 42.08 -13.73 -6.52
N TRP A 524 40.88 -13.16 -6.33
CA TRP A 524 40.60 -12.18 -5.29
C TRP A 524 40.84 -12.73 -3.88
N LEU A 525 40.37 -13.94 -3.59
CA LEU A 525 40.53 -14.56 -2.28
C LEU A 525 42.01 -14.89 -1.99
N LEU A 526 42.77 -15.32 -2.99
CA LEU A 526 44.22 -15.52 -2.85
C LEU A 526 44.97 -14.20 -2.67
N GLN A 527 44.57 -13.13 -3.37
CA GLN A 527 45.13 -11.79 -3.20
C GLN A 527 44.84 -11.23 -1.79
N LEU A 528 43.62 -11.40 -1.28
CA LEU A 528 43.27 -10.99 0.09
C LEU A 528 44.15 -11.68 1.13
N ARG A 529 44.50 -12.95 0.92
CA ARG A 529 45.43 -13.67 1.78
C ARG A 529 46.86 -13.10 1.72
N ALA A 530 47.27 -12.59 0.56
CA ALA A 530 48.60 -12.01 0.36
C ALA A 530 48.72 -10.59 0.94
N LEU A 531 47.61 -9.85 1.04
CA LEU A 531 47.59 -8.47 1.54
C LEU A 531 47.78 -8.37 3.07
N ASN A 532 48.64 -7.43 3.49
CA ASN A 532 48.81 -6.93 4.86
C ASN A 532 48.92 -7.98 5.98
N GLY A 533 49.55 -9.13 5.72
CA GLY A 533 49.68 -10.19 6.73
C GLY A 533 48.34 -10.75 7.21
N ALA A 534 47.29 -10.62 6.39
CA ALA A 534 45.93 -11.09 6.60
C ALA A 534 45.17 -10.46 7.79
N GLN A 535 45.40 -9.17 8.04
CA GLN A 535 44.56 -8.34 8.91
C GLN A 535 43.15 -8.05 8.34
N VAL A 536 42.86 -8.46 7.10
CA VAL A 536 41.56 -8.24 6.47
C VAL A 536 40.48 -9.09 7.14
N SER A 537 39.40 -8.45 7.58
CA SER A 537 38.21 -9.15 8.07
C SER A 537 37.29 -9.53 6.91
N ILE A 538 36.95 -10.81 6.82
CA ILE A 538 36.14 -11.36 5.73
C ILE A 538 34.78 -11.86 6.24
N LEU A 539 33.70 -11.55 5.52
CA LEU A 539 32.35 -11.99 5.85
C LEU A 539 31.62 -12.49 4.60
N ALA A 540 30.98 -13.66 4.71
CA ALA A 540 30.19 -14.24 3.63
C ALA A 540 28.74 -13.71 3.63
N ILE A 541 28.24 -13.39 2.44
CA ILE A 541 26.88 -12.88 2.22
C ILE A 541 26.17 -13.82 1.26
N ILE A 542 25.16 -14.56 1.71
CA ILE A 542 24.41 -15.48 0.85
C ILE A 542 23.38 -14.69 0.05
N ALA A 543 23.56 -14.61 -1.26
CA ALA A 543 22.74 -13.79 -2.16
C ALA A 543 21.43 -14.46 -2.56
N GLU A 544 21.41 -15.80 -2.63
CA GLU A 544 20.31 -16.56 -3.21
C GLU A 544 20.08 -17.89 -2.49
N SER A 545 18.87 -18.44 -2.60
CA SER A 545 18.51 -19.72 -1.98
C SER A 545 19.15 -20.94 -2.66
N GLY A 546 19.66 -20.78 -3.89
CA GLY A 546 20.35 -21.83 -4.64
C GLY A 546 21.77 -22.10 -4.17
N PHE A 547 22.35 -21.22 -3.34
CA PHE A 547 23.73 -21.35 -2.89
C PHE A 547 23.97 -22.66 -2.14
N GLN A 548 24.95 -23.44 -2.61
CA GLN A 548 25.36 -24.68 -1.99
C GLN A 548 26.58 -24.45 -1.09
N PHE A 549 26.45 -24.80 0.18
CA PHE A 549 27.57 -24.73 1.11
C PHE A 549 28.68 -25.73 0.72
N PRO A 550 29.96 -25.33 0.82
CA PRO A 550 31.08 -26.23 0.56
C PRO A 550 30.99 -27.51 1.40
N SER A 551 30.92 -28.66 0.73
CA SER A 551 30.93 -29.98 1.37
C SER A 551 32.36 -30.41 1.78
N LEU A 552 32.49 -31.51 2.52
CA LEU A 552 33.81 -32.11 2.77
C LEU A 552 34.50 -32.61 1.49
N SER A 553 33.73 -32.98 0.46
CA SER A 553 34.27 -33.38 -0.86
C SER A 553 34.61 -32.18 -1.75
N PHE A 554 34.25 -30.97 -1.34
CA PHE A 554 34.37 -29.75 -2.15
C PHE A 554 35.77 -29.56 -2.74
N GLN A 555 36.83 -29.87 -1.98
CA GLN A 555 38.21 -29.79 -2.50
C GLN A 555 38.45 -30.75 -3.68
N GLN A 556 37.89 -31.96 -3.63
CA GLN A 556 37.99 -32.94 -4.73
C GLN A 556 37.18 -32.50 -5.94
N ASP A 557 36.05 -31.85 -5.70
CA ASP A 557 35.18 -31.35 -6.75
C ASP A 557 35.80 -30.14 -7.47
N MET A 558 36.44 -29.22 -6.72
CA MET A 558 37.21 -28.12 -7.29
C MET A 558 38.36 -28.56 -8.20
N MET A 559 39.04 -29.68 -7.88
CA MET A 559 40.11 -30.22 -8.73
C MET A 559 39.63 -30.68 -10.10
N LYS A 560 38.32 -30.91 -10.27
CA LYS A 560 37.72 -31.32 -11.55
C LYS A 560 37.39 -30.13 -12.45
N ILE A 561 37.39 -28.90 -11.91
CA ILE A 561 36.97 -27.69 -12.63
C ILE A 561 38.12 -27.19 -13.51
N PRO A 562 37.98 -27.19 -14.85
CA PRO A 562 39.07 -26.79 -15.75
C PRO A 562 39.49 -25.32 -15.59
N GLN A 563 38.55 -24.44 -15.22
CA GLN A 563 38.78 -23.00 -15.08
C GLN A 563 39.74 -22.65 -13.94
N LEU A 564 39.91 -23.56 -12.96
CA LEU A 564 40.79 -23.37 -11.81
C LEU A 564 42.17 -24.04 -12.01
N GLN A 565 42.48 -24.52 -13.22
CA GLN A 565 43.82 -25.04 -13.53
C GLN A 565 44.86 -23.92 -13.40
N GLY A 566 45.83 -24.11 -12.50
CA GLY A 566 46.89 -23.14 -12.20
C GLY A 566 46.64 -22.30 -10.94
N VAL A 567 45.45 -22.38 -10.34
CA VAL A 567 45.17 -21.78 -9.02
C VAL A 567 45.77 -22.67 -7.92
N ASP A 568 46.31 -22.07 -6.85
CA ASP A 568 46.66 -22.82 -5.63
C ASP A 568 45.38 -23.27 -4.90
N LEU A 569 44.80 -24.36 -5.39
CA LEU A 569 43.55 -24.95 -4.88
C LEU A 569 43.61 -25.32 -3.40
N ARG A 570 44.80 -25.63 -2.87
CA ARG A 570 44.97 -25.97 -1.46
C ARG A 570 44.78 -24.73 -0.60
N SER A 571 45.43 -23.63 -0.98
CA SER A 571 45.27 -22.34 -0.32
C SER A 571 43.86 -21.80 -0.46
N TYR A 572 43.29 -21.91 -1.66
CA TYR A 572 41.95 -21.42 -1.96
C TYR A 572 40.87 -22.19 -1.16
N SER A 573 40.94 -23.53 -1.13
CA SER A 573 40.03 -24.37 -0.34
C SER A 573 40.13 -24.08 1.16
N LYS A 574 41.33 -23.83 1.70
CA LYS A 574 41.51 -23.41 3.10
C LYS A 574 40.84 -22.08 3.41
N ILE A 575 40.90 -21.10 2.50
CA ILE A 575 40.22 -19.80 2.68
C ILE A 575 38.71 -20.00 2.72
N ILE A 576 38.16 -20.81 1.82
CA ILE A 576 36.73 -21.13 1.81
C ILE A 576 36.32 -21.88 3.09
N GLN A 577 37.13 -22.85 3.55
CA GLN A 577 36.90 -23.54 4.82
C GLN A 577 36.95 -22.58 6.00
N ALA A 578 37.91 -21.64 6.03
CA ALA A 578 37.98 -20.62 7.07
C ALA A 578 36.76 -19.69 7.04
N LEU A 579 36.27 -19.34 5.84
CA LEU A 579 35.10 -18.47 5.64
C LEU A 579 33.81 -19.07 6.23
N PHE A 580 33.60 -20.39 6.10
CA PHE A 580 32.40 -21.08 6.61
C PHE A 580 32.61 -21.91 7.87
N GLY A 581 33.84 -22.03 8.37
CA GLY A 581 34.16 -22.84 9.55
C GLY A 581 33.55 -22.29 10.84
N GLU A 582 33.32 -20.97 10.90
CA GLU A 582 32.56 -20.34 11.98
C GLU A 582 31.10 -20.21 11.54
N LEU A 583 30.27 -21.19 11.93
CA LEU A 583 28.86 -21.35 11.51
C LEU A 583 27.96 -20.10 11.71
N TRP A 584 28.41 -19.09 12.45
CA TRP A 584 27.65 -17.88 12.76
C TRP A 584 28.08 -16.64 11.94
N PHE A 585 29.13 -16.76 11.11
CA PHE A 585 29.71 -15.64 10.36
C PHE A 585 29.31 -15.61 8.88
N PHE A 586 28.00 -15.71 8.62
CA PHE A 586 27.43 -15.35 7.33
C PHE A 586 26.09 -14.64 7.52
N VAL A 587 25.71 -13.84 6.53
CA VAL A 587 24.39 -13.18 6.49
C VAL A 587 23.67 -13.55 5.22
N THR A 588 22.45 -14.04 5.34
CA THR A 588 21.54 -14.17 4.21
C THR A 588 21.02 -12.79 3.83
N PHE A 589 21.31 -12.37 2.61
CA PHE A 589 20.88 -11.11 2.04
C PHE A 589 20.31 -11.40 0.66
N THR A 590 19.03 -11.78 0.63
CA THR A 590 18.30 -12.21 -0.58
C THR A 590 17.31 -11.12 -0.99
N PRO A 591 17.70 -10.20 -1.89
CA PRO A 591 16.89 -9.02 -2.19
C PRO A 591 15.58 -9.36 -2.90
N GLN A 592 15.50 -10.48 -3.63
CA GLN A 592 14.28 -10.83 -4.37
C GLN A 592 13.06 -11.14 -3.51
N CYS A 593 13.27 -11.56 -2.25
CA CYS A 593 12.20 -11.96 -1.33
C CYS A 593 12.06 -11.04 -0.12
N SER A 594 12.86 -9.98 -0.03
CA SER A 594 12.94 -9.15 1.17
C SER A 594 12.37 -7.76 0.92
N THR A 595 11.65 -7.23 1.91
CA THR A 595 11.26 -5.83 1.91
C THR A 595 12.49 -4.93 2.13
N ARG A 596 12.43 -3.68 1.66
CA ARG A 596 13.51 -2.70 1.90
C ARG A 596 13.87 -2.54 3.37
N LYS A 597 12.89 -2.62 4.27
CA LYS A 597 13.12 -2.52 5.73
C LYS A 597 13.89 -3.73 6.27
N GLU A 598 13.56 -4.93 5.82
CA GLU A 598 14.29 -6.14 6.19
C GLU A 598 15.72 -6.09 5.68
N LEU A 599 15.94 -5.65 4.43
CA LEU A 599 17.28 -5.49 3.89
C LEU A 599 18.10 -4.44 4.65
N GLN A 600 17.49 -3.34 5.11
CA GLN A 600 18.16 -2.38 5.98
C GLN A 600 18.57 -2.99 7.32
N LEU A 601 17.72 -3.83 7.92
CA LEU A 601 18.06 -4.57 9.15
C LEU A 601 19.20 -5.57 8.89
N ARG A 602 19.18 -6.28 7.75
CA ARG A 602 20.26 -7.19 7.35
C ARG A 602 21.56 -6.44 7.08
N ALA A 603 21.52 -5.29 6.43
CA ALA A 603 22.68 -4.42 6.23
C ALA A 603 23.30 -3.97 7.57
N ALA A 604 22.46 -3.59 8.55
CA ALA A 604 22.92 -3.28 9.89
C ALA A 604 23.53 -4.51 10.60
N GLN A 605 22.97 -5.71 10.39
CA GLN A 605 23.54 -6.97 10.87
C GLN A 605 24.91 -7.24 10.23
N VAL A 606 25.06 -7.05 8.91
CA VAL A 606 26.32 -7.17 8.19
C VAL A 606 27.37 -6.25 8.79
N ARG A 607 27.04 -4.97 9.04
CA ARG A 607 27.95 -4.03 9.71
C ARG A 607 28.42 -4.54 11.07
N ASN A 608 27.49 -4.95 11.94
CA ASN A 608 27.85 -5.41 13.28
C ASN A 608 28.73 -6.67 13.25
N LEU A 609 28.47 -7.57 12.30
CA LEU A 609 29.28 -8.78 12.11
C LEU A 609 30.65 -8.47 11.51
N LEU A 610 30.76 -7.50 10.60
CA LEU A 610 32.05 -7.02 10.09
C LEU A 610 32.93 -6.48 11.21
N GLU A 611 32.37 -5.71 12.14
CA GLU A 611 33.11 -5.19 13.30
C GLU A 611 33.56 -6.29 14.26
N ALA A 612 32.79 -7.37 14.38
CA ALA A 612 33.10 -8.52 15.21
C ALA A 612 33.97 -9.57 14.50
N ALA A 613 34.16 -9.46 13.19
CA ALA A 613 34.84 -10.46 12.38
C ALA A 613 36.34 -10.47 12.67
N ARG A 614 36.86 -11.66 12.99
CA ARG A 614 38.30 -11.85 13.15
C ARG A 614 39.01 -11.74 11.80
N PRO A 615 40.27 -11.25 11.79
CA PRO A 615 41.08 -11.25 10.60
C PRO A 615 41.21 -12.64 9.97
N LEU A 616 41.27 -12.68 8.63
CA LEU A 616 41.40 -13.92 7.87
C LEU A 616 42.64 -14.73 8.29
N ALA A 617 43.74 -14.08 8.69
CA ALA A 617 44.94 -14.76 9.19
C ALA A 617 44.64 -15.66 10.38
N GLU A 618 43.91 -15.10 11.36
CA GLU A 618 43.57 -15.76 12.61
C GLU A 618 42.62 -16.93 12.37
N ARG A 619 41.62 -16.73 11.48
CA ARG A 619 40.68 -17.78 11.10
C ARG A 619 41.38 -18.94 10.39
N LEU A 620 42.32 -18.65 9.50
CA LEU A 620 43.14 -19.67 8.83
C LEU A 620 44.01 -20.44 9.85
N ALA A 621 44.65 -19.74 10.78
CA ALA A 621 45.46 -20.37 11.82
C ALA A 621 44.61 -21.26 12.75
N ALA A 622 43.40 -20.81 13.12
CA ALA A 622 42.47 -21.59 13.92
C ALA A 622 41.99 -22.85 13.20
N ALA A 623 41.65 -22.76 11.90
CA ALA A 623 41.26 -23.90 11.09
C ALA A 623 42.41 -24.92 10.93
N GLU A 624 43.65 -24.46 10.81
CA GLU A 624 44.83 -25.33 10.80
C GLU A 624 45.06 -26.02 12.15
N ALA A 625 44.88 -25.30 13.27
CA ALA A 625 44.99 -25.87 14.61
C ALA A 625 43.95 -26.96 14.87
N GLN A 626 42.69 -26.72 14.51
CA GLN A 626 41.60 -27.68 14.67
C GLN A 626 41.88 -28.99 13.91
N LYS A 627 42.38 -28.88 12.67
CA LYS A 627 42.75 -30.06 11.88
C LYS A 627 43.88 -30.88 12.49
N VAL A 628 44.83 -30.23 13.17
CA VAL A 628 45.91 -30.91 13.89
C VAL A 628 45.36 -31.65 15.11
N GLU A 629 44.36 -31.08 15.78
CA GLU A 629 43.70 -31.69 16.94
C GLU A 629 42.84 -32.90 16.53
N GLU A 630 42.03 -32.78 15.47
CA GLU A 630 41.28 -33.91 14.90
C GLU A 630 42.21 -35.06 14.48
N LEU A 631 43.36 -34.75 13.88
CA LEU A 631 44.36 -35.77 13.51
C LEU A 631 45.04 -36.42 14.73
N LYS A 632 45.13 -35.71 15.86
CA LYS A 632 45.62 -36.30 17.12
C LYS A 632 44.57 -37.23 17.72
N GLU A 633 43.30 -36.84 17.73
CA GLU A 633 42.21 -37.68 18.22
C GLU A 633 42.08 -38.97 17.40
N LEU A 634 42.13 -38.87 16.07
CA LEU A 634 42.12 -40.03 15.16
C LEU A 634 43.25 -41.02 15.46
N LYS A 635 44.45 -40.54 15.77
CA LYS A 635 45.60 -41.39 16.14
C LYS A 635 45.47 -42.02 17.53
N VAL A 636 44.72 -41.41 18.45
CA VAL A 636 44.48 -41.96 19.80
C VAL A 636 43.39 -43.02 19.76
N THR A 637 42.41 -42.90 18.85
CA THR A 637 41.35 -43.91 18.66
C THR A 637 41.81 -45.20 17.98
N ASP A 638 42.95 -45.21 17.28
CA ASP A 638 43.53 -46.45 16.74
C ASP A 638 44.03 -47.42 17.84
N GLU A 639 44.11 -46.99 19.11
CA GLU A 639 44.46 -47.84 20.26
C GLU A 639 43.25 -48.45 21.00
N TRP A 640 42.01 -48.04 20.70
CA TRP A 640 40.81 -48.56 21.37
C TRP A 640 39.74 -48.96 20.35
N CYS A 641 39.72 -50.25 19.99
CA CYS A 641 38.71 -50.86 19.13
C CYS A 641 37.31 -50.89 19.79
N GLU A 642 36.55 -49.80 19.71
CA GLU A 642 35.09 -49.85 19.73
C GLU A 642 34.49 -49.03 18.57
N PRO A 643 33.41 -49.52 17.94
CA PRO A 643 32.84 -48.89 16.74
C PRO A 643 32.12 -47.59 17.10
N VAL A 644 32.76 -46.45 16.79
CA VAL A 644 32.16 -45.11 16.93
C VAL A 644 31.05 -44.93 15.88
N GLN A 645 29.84 -44.62 16.34
CA GLN A 645 28.73 -44.21 15.47
C GLN A 645 29.01 -42.84 14.82
N PRO A 646 28.60 -42.62 13.56
CA PRO A 646 29.01 -41.45 12.80
C PRO A 646 28.38 -40.15 13.34
N ILE A 647 29.24 -39.16 13.63
CA ILE A 647 28.97 -37.76 14.03
C ILE A 647 28.16 -36.98 12.96
N ASN A 648 27.85 -37.58 11.81
CA ASN A 648 27.11 -36.98 10.69
C ASN A 648 25.69 -36.50 11.02
N ASN A 649 25.08 -36.94 12.13
CA ASN A 649 23.70 -36.58 12.45
C ASN A 649 23.55 -35.15 12.98
N ASP A 650 24.52 -34.57 13.68
CA ASP A 650 24.34 -33.26 14.33
C ASP A 650 24.45 -32.08 13.36
N LEU A 651 25.36 -32.15 12.37
CA LEU A 651 25.47 -31.13 11.33
C LEU A 651 24.22 -31.12 10.43
N LYS A 652 23.73 -32.31 10.06
CA LYS A 652 22.49 -32.46 9.28
C LYS A 652 21.28 -31.93 10.03
N ARG A 653 21.15 -32.27 11.32
CA ARG A 653 20.03 -31.83 12.17
C ARG A 653 20.07 -30.33 12.43
N MET A 654 21.25 -29.71 12.50
CA MET A 654 21.39 -28.25 12.62
C MET A 654 21.11 -27.51 11.30
N VAL A 655 21.50 -28.05 10.15
CA VAL A 655 21.10 -27.50 8.84
C VAL A 655 19.58 -27.58 8.68
N GLU A 656 18.95 -28.68 9.10
CA GLU A 656 17.48 -28.83 9.12
C GLU A 656 16.82 -27.82 10.07
N ILE A 657 17.37 -27.58 11.26
CA ILE A 657 16.88 -26.55 12.20
C ILE A 657 17.03 -25.15 11.57
N TYR A 658 18.15 -24.84 10.94
CA TYR A 658 18.38 -23.53 10.33
C TYR A 658 17.44 -23.29 9.13
N GLN A 659 17.24 -24.29 8.28
CA GLN A 659 16.24 -24.26 7.20
C GLN A 659 14.81 -24.08 7.74
N MET A 660 14.51 -24.66 8.91
CA MET A 660 13.19 -24.55 9.55
C MET A 660 12.93 -23.16 10.18
N TYR A 661 13.95 -22.46 10.67
CA TYR A 661 13.78 -21.14 11.32
C TYR A 661 13.99 -19.94 10.39
N PHE A 662 14.76 -20.07 9.31
CA PHE A 662 15.20 -18.92 8.51
C PHE A 662 14.80 -18.96 7.03
N CYS A 663 14.21 -20.06 6.55
CA CYS A 663 13.55 -20.07 5.26
C CYS A 663 12.07 -19.71 5.48
N PRO A 664 11.57 -18.55 5.00
CA PRO A 664 10.14 -18.28 5.08
C PRO A 664 9.43 -19.44 4.36
N MET A 665 8.52 -20.12 5.08
CA MET A 665 7.72 -21.20 4.51
C MET A 665 7.15 -20.73 3.17
N ARG A 666 7.53 -21.44 2.10
CA ARG A 666 6.88 -21.36 0.79
C ARG A 666 5.38 -21.51 1.04
N GLU A 667 4.63 -20.41 1.00
CA GLU A 667 3.18 -20.45 0.74
C GLU A 667 3.02 -20.85 -0.73
N GLU A 668 3.36 -22.10 -1.04
CA GLU A 668 2.98 -22.71 -2.30
C GLU A 668 1.50 -23.07 -2.25
N ARG A 669 0.75 -22.41 -3.12
CA ARG A 669 -0.62 -22.69 -3.59
C ARG A 669 -1.76 -22.14 -2.71
N PHE A 670 -2.24 -20.96 -3.12
CA PHE A 670 -3.65 -20.72 -3.40
C PHE A 670 -3.82 -19.98 -4.72
#